data_AF-A0A9P1H236-F1
#
_entry.id   AF-A0A9P1H236-F1
#
_cell.length_a   1.000
_cell.length_b   1.000
_cell.length_c   1.000
_cell.angle_alpha   90.00
_cell.angle_beta   90.00
_cell.angle_gamma   90.00
#
_symmetry.space_group_name_H-M   'P 1'
#
loop_
_entity.id
_entity.type
_entity.pdbx_description
1 polymer ?
#
loop_
_entity_poly.entity_id
_entity_poly.type
_entity_poly.pdbx_seq_one_letter_code
_entity_poly.pdbx_strand_id
1 'polypeptide(L)'
;MVTSIVSCLEPDLIQDSSAFSGQEPGTEGLEPGQAPSATDANNFINFCHGQELTNGKMNAAGSCNGIPMGRLPSVDNMVSAIITNPKHAARIPAYTNFVVSVQTTHLSAGYFVNPATNYYTAPQDLDSNGDIFGHCHIAIQDIGSFQSSTPPDPREFVFFSGILDSGDGHGLLYATVEGGLPPGAYRVCTMISAANHQPVVMPVPQRGAQDDCTKFEVVDFLQPGNPEIPIVVNTGLFINNDFRHAEGGALLEVENPTTGDILASVAAAQKKDVDAAVAAAQAAFQGVWKTTLPTERSKLLHRLADLIERDVDDLASLEALDVGVLFGESKALHIPQATETLRYFAGWADKISGSLLNIPGGYAYTRREAIGVCAAIIPWNAPLMITIWKLAPAIAAGNVLIIKTPELAPLYGQKLAALIKEAGFPAGVINIICGQGSVAGQALAEHCTVRKIAFTGSTAVGRQILQASASSNLKKVTLELGGKGPSIVFPDADLDNALFWTTLGFTANNGQVCAAGSRIYIHASIYDAFLLAFAERLIKTAHGDPLKPETTKGPVISHKQRSRILDYIHHAKESGIRLLMGGEDMSGKGYFVPNTAFADVPDDAAIMKEEIFGPSIAKFSTEDEVIAKANSSEYGLSAAVFTNDVNRAQRVSAGLESGQVTINCWGMLHSNTPFGGEAVRIATKPLDHAEGTRYLASLFTVPKPRYITKPALISHIESILAGAVSPQLHKLFLSLSAQSQQEMGFPIFLEPWMMCYT
;
A
#
# COMPACT_ATOMS: atom_id res chain seq x y z
N MET A 1 -68.32 -6.23 -40.54
CA MET A 1 -68.96 -5.27 -39.62
C MET A 1 -68.11 -5.22 -38.37
N VAL A 2 -67.27 -4.20 -38.26
CA VAL A 2 -66.62 -3.80 -37.01
C VAL A 2 -67.66 -2.99 -36.25
N THR A 3 -67.94 -3.34 -34.99
CA THR A 3 -68.47 -2.43 -33.96
C THR A 3 -68.54 -3.14 -32.60
N SER A 4 -67.51 -2.97 -31.79
CA SER A 4 -67.68 -2.69 -30.36
C SER A 4 -66.92 -1.39 -30.09
N ILE A 5 -67.65 -0.27 -29.99
CA ILE A 5 -67.12 0.99 -29.50
C ILE A 5 -67.46 1.05 -28.02
N VAL A 6 -66.53 0.59 -27.19
CA VAL A 6 -66.28 1.10 -25.84
C VAL A 6 -64.76 0.93 -25.64
N SER A 7 -64.00 2.01 -25.72
CA SER A 7 -62.62 2.07 -25.19
C SER A 7 -62.68 3.02 -24.00
N CYS A 8 -62.73 2.47 -22.78
CA CYS A 8 -61.54 2.20 -21.95
C CYS A 8 -60.83 3.49 -21.59
N LEU A 9 -61.29 4.14 -20.52
CA LEU A 9 -60.49 4.43 -19.32
C LEU A 9 -61.46 4.74 -18.18
N GLU A 10 -61.40 3.93 -17.11
CA GLU A 10 -62.19 4.04 -15.88
C GLU A 10 -61.76 5.26 -15.05
N PRO A 11 -62.68 5.97 -14.36
CA PRO A 11 -62.36 7.09 -13.47
C PRO A 11 -61.37 6.76 -12.34
N ASP A 12 -61.22 5.48 -12.01
CA ASP A 12 -60.34 4.96 -10.96
C ASP A 12 -58.87 4.78 -11.43
N LEU A 13 -58.56 5.13 -12.69
CA LEU A 13 -57.20 5.09 -13.26
C LEU A 13 -56.44 6.42 -13.16
N ILE A 14 -57.01 7.44 -12.52
CA ILE A 14 -56.23 8.58 -12.02
C ILE A 14 -55.76 8.20 -10.62
N GLN A 15 -54.48 7.85 -10.51
CA GLN A 15 -53.84 7.52 -9.24
C GLN A 15 -53.97 8.73 -8.29
N ASP A 16 -54.58 8.55 -7.11
CA ASP A 16 -54.83 9.58 -6.09
C ASP A 16 -53.59 10.44 -5.77
N SER A 17 -52.40 9.92 -6.01
CA SER A 17 -51.10 10.59 -5.90
C SER A 17 -50.94 11.87 -6.74
N SER A 18 -51.78 12.05 -7.77
CA SER A 18 -51.74 13.22 -8.66
C SER A 18 -52.50 14.45 -8.14
N ALA A 19 -53.20 14.33 -7.00
CA ALA A 19 -53.94 15.42 -6.37
C ALA A 19 -53.18 16.11 -5.22
N PHE A 20 -52.00 15.63 -4.83
CA PHE A 20 -51.22 16.16 -3.70
C PHE A 20 -50.03 16.99 -4.19
N SER A 21 -49.88 18.17 -3.60
CA SER A 21 -48.92 19.19 -4.05
C SER A 21 -47.56 19.11 -3.35
N GLY A 22 -47.43 18.24 -2.34
CA GLY A 22 -46.23 18.11 -1.51
C GLY A 22 -46.05 19.26 -0.49
N GLN A 23 -47.05 20.13 -0.32
CA GLN A 23 -47.07 21.21 0.68
C GLN A 23 -47.87 20.85 1.95
N GLU A 24 -48.27 19.60 2.08
CA GLU A 24 -49.02 19.09 3.21
C GLU A 24 -48.07 18.86 4.41
N PRO A 25 -48.52 19.04 5.66
CA PRO A 25 -47.64 18.96 6.83
C PRO A 25 -47.03 17.55 7.00
N GLY A 26 -45.69 17.44 6.89
CA GLY A 26 -44.93 16.20 7.13
C GLY A 26 -43.90 15.80 6.06
N THR A 27 -43.75 16.55 4.97
CA THR A 27 -42.77 16.31 3.90
C THR A 27 -41.46 17.08 4.11
N GLU A 28 -40.63 16.69 5.07
CA GLU A 28 -39.28 17.25 5.23
C GLU A 28 -38.29 16.59 4.26
N GLY A 29 -37.66 17.39 3.38
CA GLY A 29 -36.58 16.92 2.50
C GLY A 29 -36.34 17.79 1.28
N LEU A 30 -35.71 18.96 1.45
CA LEU A 30 -35.11 19.73 0.35
C LEU A 30 -33.60 19.84 0.61
N GLU A 31 -32.80 19.29 -0.30
CA GLU A 31 -31.34 19.44 -0.34
C GLU A 31 -30.96 20.78 -1.01
N PRO A 32 -29.78 21.35 -0.72
CA PRO A 32 -29.28 22.55 -1.40
C PRO A 32 -29.22 22.35 -2.93
N GLY A 33 -30.02 23.10 -3.70
CA GLY A 33 -30.08 23.03 -5.18
C GLY A 33 -31.43 22.59 -5.75
N GLN A 34 -32.36 22.10 -4.92
CA GLN A 34 -33.72 21.79 -5.35
C GLN A 34 -34.60 23.06 -5.32
N ALA A 35 -35.22 23.42 -6.44
CA ALA A 35 -36.18 24.52 -6.52
C ALA A 35 -37.63 24.02 -6.49
N PRO A 36 -38.57 24.77 -5.88
CA PRO A 36 -40.00 24.48 -6.00
C PRO A 36 -40.43 24.48 -7.47
N SER A 37 -41.33 23.57 -7.85
CA SER A 37 -41.94 23.57 -9.19
C SER A 37 -42.68 24.89 -9.41
N ALA A 38 -42.22 25.69 -10.39
CA ALA A 38 -42.91 26.89 -10.82
C ALA A 38 -43.99 26.51 -11.84
N THR A 39 -45.18 26.14 -11.36
CA THR A 39 -46.33 25.96 -12.25
C THR A 39 -46.82 27.31 -12.77
N ASP A 40 -46.43 27.68 -13.99
CA ASP A 40 -47.07 28.77 -14.75
C ASP A 40 -48.42 28.32 -15.29
N ALA A 41 -49.45 29.18 -15.23
CA ALA A 41 -50.78 28.91 -15.76
C ALA A 41 -50.83 28.67 -17.28
N ASN A 42 -49.74 28.96 -18.00
CA ASN A 42 -49.59 28.76 -19.45
C ASN A 42 -49.00 27.39 -19.84
N ASN A 43 -48.67 26.52 -18.87
CA ASN A 43 -48.02 25.24 -19.15
C ASN A 43 -49.01 24.12 -19.49
N PHE A 44 -49.71 24.21 -20.63
CA PHE A 44 -50.41 23.08 -21.23
C PHE A 44 -50.18 23.04 -22.74
N ILE A 45 -49.80 21.86 -23.25
CA ILE A 45 -49.75 21.63 -24.69
C ILE A 45 -51.19 21.35 -25.15
N ASN A 46 -51.81 22.35 -25.77
CA ASN A 46 -52.99 22.15 -26.60
C ASN A 46 -52.54 21.76 -28.02
N PHE A 47 -52.79 20.51 -28.44
CA PHE A 47 -52.78 20.20 -29.88
C PHE A 47 -54.21 20.06 -30.42
N CYS A 48 -54.62 21.17 -31.04
CA CYS A 48 -55.59 21.36 -32.13
C CYS A 48 -57.10 21.23 -31.87
N HIS A 49 -57.78 22.39 -31.96
CA HIS A 49 -58.99 22.48 -32.79
C HIS A 49 -58.89 23.70 -33.73
N GLY A 50 -58.72 23.45 -35.04
CA GLY A 50 -59.06 24.41 -36.09
C GLY A 50 -57.94 25.16 -36.84
N GLN A 51 -56.65 24.84 -36.67
CA GLN A 51 -55.59 25.46 -37.50
C GLN A 51 -54.59 24.45 -38.10
N GLU A 52 -54.14 24.79 -39.31
CA GLU A 52 -53.27 23.99 -40.17
C GLU A 52 -51.80 24.36 -39.91
N LEU A 53 -51.00 23.43 -39.37
CA LEU A 53 -49.65 23.75 -38.87
C LEU A 53 -48.49 23.34 -39.78
N THR A 54 -48.67 22.46 -40.78
CA THR A 54 -47.67 22.19 -41.86
C THR A 54 -48.28 21.50 -43.09
N ASN A 55 -47.57 21.60 -44.24
CA ASN A 55 -47.75 21.13 -45.64
C ASN A 55 -48.76 20.00 -46.05
N GLY A 56 -49.92 19.87 -45.41
CA GLY A 56 -51.10 19.25 -46.03
C GLY A 56 -51.22 17.72 -45.96
N LYS A 57 -50.55 17.04 -45.02
CA LYS A 57 -50.90 15.64 -44.67
C LYS A 57 -50.99 15.45 -43.15
N MET A 58 -52.20 15.35 -42.65
CA MET A 58 -52.51 15.11 -41.23
C MET A 58 -52.50 13.60 -40.93
N ASN A 59 -51.72 13.16 -39.94
CA ASN A 59 -51.91 11.86 -39.31
C ASN A 59 -52.94 12.02 -38.18
N ALA A 60 -54.12 11.44 -38.34
CA ALA A 60 -55.26 11.60 -37.42
C ALA A 60 -55.23 10.63 -36.22
N ALA A 61 -54.14 9.89 -36.01
CA ALA A 61 -53.97 9.00 -34.88
C ALA A 61 -52.77 9.45 -34.03
N GLY A 62 -53.05 10.16 -32.93
CA GLY A 62 -52.07 10.57 -31.92
C GLY A 62 -52.76 10.75 -30.56
N SER A 63 -52.12 10.26 -29.51
CA SER A 63 -52.62 10.23 -28.12
C SER A 63 -52.76 11.66 -27.55
N CYS A 64 -53.93 11.99 -27.00
CA CYS A 64 -54.15 13.21 -26.22
C CYS A 64 -53.69 12.97 -24.77
N ASN A 65 -52.40 13.08 -24.52
CA ASN A 65 -51.87 13.07 -23.15
C ASN A 65 -51.75 14.53 -22.68
N GLY A 66 -52.49 14.92 -21.64
CA GLY A 66 -52.54 16.30 -21.11
C GLY A 66 -51.31 16.74 -20.33
N ILE A 67 -50.15 16.11 -20.56
CA ILE A 67 -48.91 16.36 -19.83
C ILE A 67 -48.16 17.54 -20.48
N PRO A 68 -47.81 18.60 -19.73
CA PRO A 68 -47.04 19.72 -20.26
C PRO A 68 -45.61 19.28 -20.63
N MET A 69 -45.25 19.21 -21.92
CA MET A 69 -43.87 18.84 -22.30
C MET A 69 -42.87 19.99 -22.09
N GLY A 70 -43.32 21.24 -21.88
CA GLY A 70 -42.45 22.41 -21.70
C GLY A 70 -41.88 22.98 -22.99
N ARG A 71 -40.72 23.65 -22.91
CA ARG A 71 -40.06 24.30 -24.04
C ARG A 71 -39.38 23.27 -24.94
N LEU A 72 -39.66 23.34 -26.24
CA LEU A 72 -39.04 22.49 -27.25
C LEU A 72 -37.69 23.08 -27.70
N PRO A 73 -36.58 22.32 -27.68
CA PRO A 73 -35.31 22.78 -28.21
C PRO A 73 -35.40 22.94 -29.73
N SER A 74 -34.53 23.79 -30.31
CA SER A 74 -34.35 23.86 -31.75
C SER A 74 -33.89 22.49 -32.30
N VAL A 75 -34.20 22.20 -33.55
CA VAL A 75 -33.62 21.03 -34.26
C VAL A 75 -32.09 21.04 -34.27
N ASP A 76 -31.50 22.24 -34.20
CA ASP A 76 -30.04 22.45 -34.14
C ASP A 76 -29.47 22.27 -32.72
N ASN A 77 -30.33 22.22 -31.69
CA ASN A 77 -29.96 22.06 -30.28
C ASN A 77 -30.50 20.75 -29.68
N MET A 78 -30.65 19.72 -30.52
CA MET A 78 -30.99 18.39 -30.02
C MET A 78 -29.80 17.82 -29.24
N VAL A 79 -30.07 17.21 -28.07
CA VAL A 79 -29.00 16.63 -27.26
C VAL A 79 -28.31 15.52 -28.03
N SER A 80 -26.98 15.55 -28.01
CA SER A 80 -26.16 14.42 -28.42
C SER A 80 -25.32 13.95 -27.24
N ALA A 81 -25.09 12.64 -27.16
CA ALA A 81 -24.21 12.01 -26.18
C ALA A 81 -23.28 11.04 -26.91
N ILE A 82 -22.02 10.99 -26.47
CA ILE A 82 -21.02 10.04 -26.96
C ILE A 82 -20.27 9.47 -25.76
N ILE A 83 -20.26 8.15 -25.66
CA ILE A 83 -19.42 7.45 -24.67
C ILE A 83 -17.96 7.53 -25.14
N THR A 84 -17.14 8.28 -24.42
CA THR A 84 -15.72 8.46 -24.72
C THR A 84 -14.84 7.43 -24.00
N ASN A 85 -15.34 6.86 -22.90
CA ASN A 85 -14.72 5.75 -22.18
C ASN A 85 -15.80 4.85 -21.54
N PRO A 86 -15.70 3.51 -21.59
CA PRO A 86 -14.75 2.74 -22.38
C PRO A 86 -14.96 2.89 -23.89
N LYS A 87 -13.88 2.84 -24.67
CA LYS A 87 -13.97 2.82 -26.14
C LYS A 87 -14.56 1.49 -26.63
N HIS A 88 -15.10 1.49 -27.84
CA HIS A 88 -15.55 0.25 -28.48
C HIS A 88 -14.42 -0.79 -28.53
N ALA A 89 -14.72 -2.03 -28.13
CA ALA A 89 -13.78 -3.14 -28.00
C ALA A 89 -12.61 -2.89 -27.02
N ALA A 90 -12.73 -1.94 -26.09
CA ALA A 90 -11.77 -1.81 -25.00
C ALA A 90 -11.78 -3.07 -24.13
N ARG A 91 -10.61 -3.43 -23.57
CA ARG A 91 -10.45 -4.52 -22.60
C ARG A 91 -10.15 -3.90 -21.24
N ILE A 92 -10.99 -4.19 -20.25
CA ILE A 92 -10.91 -3.63 -18.89
C ILE A 92 -10.59 -4.75 -17.89
N PRO A 93 -9.78 -4.50 -16.85
CA PRO A 93 -9.50 -5.52 -15.85
C PRO A 93 -10.69 -5.89 -14.98
N ALA A 94 -10.91 -7.20 -14.85
CA ALA A 94 -11.93 -7.75 -13.97
C ALA A 94 -11.73 -7.27 -12.53
N TYR A 95 -12.84 -6.96 -11.86
CA TYR A 95 -12.88 -6.51 -10.47
C TYR A 95 -12.04 -5.27 -10.14
N THR A 96 -11.76 -4.42 -11.15
CA THR A 96 -11.07 -3.14 -10.97
C THR A 96 -11.99 -1.95 -11.25
N ASN A 97 -11.83 -0.89 -10.45
CA ASN A 97 -12.55 0.35 -10.68
C ASN A 97 -12.24 0.90 -12.07
N PHE A 98 -13.26 1.28 -12.81
CA PHE A 98 -13.10 2.06 -14.04
C PHE A 98 -14.17 3.14 -14.13
N VAL A 99 -13.87 4.19 -14.89
CA VAL A 99 -14.76 5.33 -15.08
C VAL A 99 -15.42 5.21 -16.44
N VAL A 100 -16.74 5.36 -16.50
CA VAL A 100 -17.46 5.62 -17.75
C VAL A 100 -17.50 7.12 -17.97
N SER A 101 -17.08 7.59 -19.13
CA SER A 101 -17.08 9.00 -19.52
C SER A 101 -18.01 9.23 -20.69
N VAL A 102 -18.85 10.26 -20.59
CA VAL A 102 -19.85 10.63 -21.60
C VAL A 102 -19.67 12.10 -21.96
N GLN A 103 -19.36 12.38 -23.22
CA GLN A 103 -19.37 13.73 -23.75
C GLN A 103 -20.78 14.03 -24.26
N THR A 104 -21.36 15.13 -23.81
CA THR A 104 -22.67 15.61 -24.26
C THR A 104 -22.54 16.97 -24.94
N THR A 105 -23.52 17.29 -25.79
CA THR A 105 -23.77 18.65 -26.31
C THR A 105 -25.26 18.96 -26.19
N HIS A 106 -25.60 20.25 -26.03
CA HIS A 106 -26.97 20.73 -25.84
C HIS A 106 -27.70 20.23 -24.59
N LEU A 107 -26.94 19.76 -23.59
CA LEU A 107 -27.42 19.34 -22.29
C LEU A 107 -26.75 20.16 -21.19
N SER A 108 -27.56 20.89 -20.43
CA SER A 108 -27.16 21.44 -19.14
C SER A 108 -27.38 20.36 -18.07
N ALA A 109 -26.33 19.61 -17.75
CA ALA A 109 -26.38 18.46 -16.85
C ALA A 109 -26.38 18.85 -15.37
N GLY A 110 -26.73 17.89 -14.49
CA GLY A 110 -26.80 18.10 -13.04
C GLY A 110 -28.16 18.53 -12.52
N TYR A 111 -29.19 18.55 -13.38
CA TYR A 111 -30.55 18.89 -13.00
C TYR A 111 -31.40 17.62 -12.92
N PHE A 112 -31.67 17.17 -11.69
CA PHE A 112 -32.48 15.99 -11.41
C PHE A 112 -33.62 16.33 -10.45
N VAL A 113 -34.85 16.09 -10.89
CA VAL A 113 -36.04 16.23 -10.05
C VAL A 113 -36.40 14.87 -9.46
N ASN A 114 -36.64 14.81 -8.14
CA ASN A 114 -36.97 13.56 -7.45
C ASN A 114 -38.23 12.91 -8.06
N PRO A 115 -38.10 11.71 -8.66
CA PRO A 115 -39.20 11.03 -9.36
C PRO A 115 -40.27 10.51 -8.40
N ALA A 116 -39.96 10.33 -7.11
CA ALA A 116 -40.94 9.90 -6.11
C ALA A 116 -41.97 10.98 -5.78
N THR A 117 -41.69 12.26 -6.11
CA THR A 117 -42.55 13.39 -5.73
C THR A 117 -43.07 14.20 -6.91
N ASN A 118 -42.45 14.16 -8.10
CA ASN A 118 -42.76 15.10 -9.20
C ASN A 118 -42.71 14.46 -10.61
N TYR A 119 -43.12 13.19 -10.72
CA TYR A 119 -42.88 12.32 -11.89
C TYR A 119 -43.28 12.89 -13.27
N TYR A 120 -44.18 13.89 -13.35
CA TYR A 120 -44.58 14.59 -14.59
C TYR A 120 -45.10 16.03 -14.38
N THR A 121 -44.75 16.70 -13.27
CA THR A 121 -45.46 17.92 -12.84
C THR A 121 -44.77 19.23 -13.20
N ALA A 122 -43.48 19.20 -13.57
CA ALA A 122 -42.77 20.36 -14.09
C ALA A 122 -42.66 20.26 -15.63
N PRO A 123 -42.65 21.35 -16.40
CA PRO A 123 -42.35 21.33 -17.84
C PRO A 123 -40.84 21.24 -18.08
N GLN A 124 -40.40 20.72 -19.23
CA GLN A 124 -39.01 20.86 -19.68
C GLN A 124 -38.67 22.35 -19.84
N ASP A 125 -37.47 22.75 -19.42
CA ASP A 125 -36.97 24.11 -19.61
C ASP A 125 -35.61 24.09 -20.32
N LEU A 126 -35.25 25.23 -20.90
CA LEU A 126 -34.01 25.45 -21.64
C LEU A 126 -33.23 26.60 -21.02
N ASP A 127 -31.90 26.47 -21.01
CA ASP A 127 -31.03 27.54 -20.56
C ASP A 127 -30.98 28.74 -21.55
N SER A 128 -30.12 29.72 -21.29
CA SER A 128 -29.97 30.89 -22.17
C SER A 128 -29.40 30.57 -23.55
N ASN A 129 -28.75 29.42 -23.73
CA ASN A 129 -28.21 28.94 -25.00
C ASN A 129 -29.21 28.07 -25.77
N GLY A 130 -30.36 27.76 -25.15
CA GLY A 130 -31.35 26.84 -25.70
C GLY A 130 -31.01 25.37 -25.49
N ASP A 131 -30.13 25.07 -24.53
CA ASP A 131 -29.75 23.71 -24.13
C ASP A 131 -30.74 23.17 -23.08
N ILE A 132 -30.98 21.86 -23.09
CA ILE A 132 -31.97 21.24 -22.20
C ILE A 132 -31.42 21.14 -20.78
N PHE A 133 -32.16 21.62 -19.77
CA PHE A 133 -31.87 21.27 -18.38
C PHE A 133 -32.21 19.80 -18.13
N GLY A 134 -31.22 19.00 -17.75
CA GLY A 134 -31.43 17.57 -17.62
C GLY A 134 -30.30 16.82 -16.93
N HIS A 135 -30.28 15.52 -17.17
CA HIS A 135 -29.35 14.60 -16.55
C HIS A 135 -29.07 13.40 -17.47
N CYS A 136 -27.96 12.72 -17.20
CA CYS A 136 -27.51 11.54 -17.92
C CYS A 136 -27.54 10.33 -16.98
N HIS A 137 -28.01 9.19 -17.47
CA HIS A 137 -27.82 7.90 -16.81
C HIS A 137 -26.95 7.00 -17.65
N ILE A 138 -26.21 6.13 -16.96
CA ILE A 138 -25.36 5.11 -17.56
C ILE A 138 -25.86 3.75 -17.12
N ALA A 139 -26.06 2.85 -18.08
CA ALA A 139 -26.43 1.47 -17.84
C ALA A 139 -25.43 0.52 -18.49
N ILE A 140 -24.98 -0.49 -17.74
CA ILE A 140 -24.11 -1.56 -18.24
C ILE A 140 -24.83 -2.89 -18.16
N GLN A 141 -24.76 -3.66 -19.23
CA GLN A 141 -25.37 -4.98 -19.37
C GLN A 141 -24.31 -6.00 -19.78
N ASP A 142 -24.39 -7.19 -19.20
CA ASP A 142 -23.70 -8.37 -19.74
C ASP A 142 -24.42 -8.80 -21.02
N ILE A 143 -23.66 -8.93 -22.11
CA ILE A 143 -24.17 -9.37 -23.42
C ILE A 143 -23.74 -10.80 -23.75
N GLY A 144 -23.04 -11.47 -22.82
CA GLY A 144 -22.50 -12.84 -22.89
C GLY A 144 -21.34 -13.00 -23.87
N SER A 145 -21.48 -12.45 -25.07
CA SER A 145 -20.47 -12.51 -26.13
C SER A 145 -20.48 -11.22 -26.95
N PHE A 146 -19.30 -10.79 -27.40
CA PHE A 146 -19.15 -9.67 -28.32
C PHE A 146 -19.95 -9.84 -29.61
N GLN A 147 -20.07 -11.09 -30.07
CA GLN A 147 -20.79 -11.51 -31.27
C GLN A 147 -22.28 -11.78 -31.01
N SER A 148 -22.76 -11.61 -29.78
CA SER A 148 -24.16 -11.83 -29.42
C SER A 148 -25.09 -10.98 -30.28
N SER A 149 -26.06 -11.66 -30.90
CA SER A 149 -27.18 -11.08 -31.64
C SER A 149 -28.46 -11.04 -30.82
N THR A 150 -28.45 -11.61 -29.60
CA THR A 150 -29.58 -11.57 -28.68
C THR A 150 -29.75 -10.15 -28.14
N PRO A 151 -30.95 -9.55 -28.26
CA PRO A 151 -31.21 -8.24 -27.64
C PRO A 151 -30.99 -8.30 -26.12
N PRO A 152 -30.34 -7.29 -25.51
CA PRO A 152 -30.18 -7.21 -24.05
C PRO A 152 -31.53 -7.12 -23.33
N ASP A 153 -31.63 -7.71 -22.13
CA ASP A 153 -32.82 -7.57 -21.28
C ASP A 153 -32.72 -6.27 -20.45
N PRO A 154 -33.63 -5.29 -20.64
CA PRO A 154 -33.63 -4.04 -19.88
C PRO A 154 -33.91 -4.22 -18.38
N ARG A 155 -34.17 -5.44 -17.90
CA ARG A 155 -34.35 -5.76 -16.49
C ARG A 155 -33.07 -6.27 -15.81
N GLU A 156 -32.01 -6.53 -16.59
CA GLU A 156 -30.78 -7.18 -16.11
C GLU A 156 -29.56 -6.27 -16.32
N PHE A 157 -29.48 -5.18 -15.54
CA PHE A 157 -28.30 -4.32 -15.50
C PHE A 157 -27.28 -4.85 -14.48
N VAL A 158 -26.01 -4.93 -14.87
CA VAL A 158 -24.90 -5.19 -13.94
C VAL A 158 -24.41 -3.92 -13.26
N PHE A 159 -24.70 -2.75 -13.84
CA PHE A 159 -24.45 -1.44 -13.26
C PHE A 159 -25.45 -0.42 -13.82
N PHE A 160 -25.95 0.46 -12.95
CA PHE A 160 -26.79 1.60 -13.32
C PHE A 160 -26.44 2.80 -12.43
N SER A 161 -26.20 3.96 -13.03
CA SER A 161 -25.90 5.19 -12.29
C SER A 161 -26.46 6.41 -13.00
N GLY A 162 -27.18 7.26 -12.26
CA GLY A 162 -27.46 8.62 -12.67
C GLY A 162 -26.28 9.54 -12.37
N ILE A 163 -26.02 10.51 -13.24
CA ILE A 163 -25.00 11.54 -13.05
C ILE A 163 -25.72 12.80 -12.58
N LEU A 164 -25.49 13.16 -11.31
CA LEU A 164 -26.21 14.22 -10.59
C LEU A 164 -25.37 15.51 -10.43
N ASP A 165 -24.32 15.66 -11.23
CA ASP A 165 -23.49 16.86 -11.26
C ASP A 165 -23.35 17.39 -12.70
N SER A 166 -22.79 18.59 -12.82
CA SER A 166 -22.55 19.26 -14.10
C SER A 166 -21.31 18.73 -14.85
N GLY A 167 -20.69 17.66 -14.35
CA GLY A 167 -19.40 17.17 -14.84
C GLY A 167 -18.33 18.25 -14.79
N ASP A 168 -17.57 18.39 -15.89
CA ASP A 168 -16.54 19.41 -16.06
C ASP A 168 -17.08 20.80 -16.44
N GLY A 169 -18.40 20.98 -16.56
CA GLY A 169 -19.02 22.23 -17.02
C GLY A 169 -18.89 22.48 -18.53
N HIS A 170 -18.31 21.54 -19.28
CA HIS A 170 -18.16 21.56 -20.74
C HIS A 170 -18.80 20.31 -21.40
N GLY A 171 -19.74 19.69 -20.69
CA GLY A 171 -20.54 18.56 -21.16
C GLY A 171 -19.90 17.19 -20.97
N LEU A 172 -18.71 17.09 -20.35
CA LEU A 172 -18.08 15.81 -20.04
C LEU A 172 -18.51 15.32 -18.65
N LEU A 173 -19.21 14.19 -18.65
CA LEU A 173 -19.84 13.57 -17.49
C LEU A 173 -19.14 12.26 -17.14
N TYR A 174 -19.15 11.88 -15.85
CA TYR A 174 -18.46 10.68 -15.35
C TYR A 174 -19.35 9.83 -14.44
N ALA A 175 -19.21 8.50 -14.53
CA ALA A 175 -19.69 7.58 -13.50
C ALA A 175 -18.61 6.54 -13.18
N THR A 176 -18.37 6.27 -11.91
CA THR A 176 -17.38 5.27 -11.49
C THR A 176 -18.06 3.93 -11.24
N VAL A 177 -17.57 2.87 -11.87
CA VAL A 177 -17.98 1.49 -11.59
C VAL A 177 -17.08 0.96 -10.48
N GLU A 178 -17.47 1.23 -9.23
CA GLU A 178 -16.71 0.79 -8.05
C GLU A 178 -16.76 -0.73 -7.89
N GLY A 179 -15.62 -1.34 -7.58
CA GLY A 179 -15.46 -2.80 -7.49
C GLY A 179 -15.34 -3.49 -8.85
N GLY A 180 -15.48 -2.76 -9.96
CA GLY A 180 -15.39 -3.29 -11.32
C GLY A 180 -16.50 -4.28 -11.67
N LEU A 181 -16.28 -5.04 -12.74
CA LEU A 181 -17.19 -6.08 -13.22
C LEU A 181 -16.46 -7.44 -13.30
N PRO A 182 -17.16 -8.58 -13.24
CA PRO A 182 -16.55 -9.89 -13.49
C PRO A 182 -16.12 -10.02 -14.96
N PRO A 183 -15.24 -11.00 -15.31
CA PRO A 183 -14.87 -11.25 -16.70
C PRO A 183 -16.10 -11.54 -17.57
N GLY A 184 -16.20 -10.91 -18.73
CA GLY A 184 -17.36 -11.00 -19.61
C GLY A 184 -17.37 -9.98 -20.75
N ALA A 185 -18.37 -10.07 -21.61
CA ALA A 185 -18.59 -9.12 -22.68
C ALA A 185 -19.73 -8.18 -22.28
N TYR A 186 -19.49 -6.87 -22.30
CA TYR A 186 -20.44 -5.88 -21.80
C TYR A 186 -20.82 -4.86 -22.86
N ARG A 187 -22.00 -4.27 -22.68
CA ARG A 187 -22.45 -3.07 -23.38
C ARG A 187 -22.76 -1.99 -22.36
N VAL A 188 -22.22 -0.80 -22.58
CA VAL A 188 -22.60 0.40 -21.84
C VAL A 188 -23.40 1.33 -22.75
N CYS A 189 -24.49 1.88 -22.22
CA CYS A 189 -25.39 2.79 -22.91
C CYS A 189 -25.68 4.03 -22.07
N THR A 190 -25.98 5.13 -22.73
CA THR A 190 -26.44 6.37 -22.09
C THR A 190 -27.95 6.53 -22.24
N MET A 191 -28.56 7.17 -21.25
CA MET A 191 -29.96 7.62 -21.30
C MET A 191 -30.00 9.06 -20.84
N ILE A 192 -30.31 9.96 -21.77
CA ILE A 192 -30.48 11.39 -21.47
C ILE A 192 -31.95 11.67 -21.23
N SER A 193 -32.22 12.49 -20.21
CA SER A 193 -33.56 12.97 -19.93
C SER A 193 -33.55 14.42 -19.47
N ALA A 194 -34.63 15.14 -19.73
CA ALA A 194 -34.87 16.44 -19.12
C ALA A 194 -35.05 16.30 -17.61
N ALA A 195 -34.82 17.39 -16.87
CA ALA A 195 -34.71 17.38 -15.41
C ALA A 195 -35.91 16.76 -14.69
N ASN A 196 -37.09 16.94 -15.27
CA ASN A 196 -38.41 16.55 -14.81
C ASN A 196 -38.90 15.19 -15.36
N HIS A 197 -38.17 14.58 -16.29
CA HIS A 197 -38.56 13.31 -16.90
C HIS A 197 -37.63 12.20 -16.39
N GLN A 198 -38.19 11.06 -16.01
CA GLN A 198 -37.37 9.85 -15.93
C GLN A 198 -37.11 9.30 -17.33
N PRO A 199 -35.91 8.80 -17.61
CA PRO A 199 -35.71 8.00 -18.81
C PRO A 199 -36.62 6.76 -18.69
N VAL A 200 -37.61 6.64 -19.57
CA VAL A 200 -38.30 5.37 -19.75
C VAL A 200 -37.26 4.41 -20.30
N VAL A 201 -36.99 3.32 -19.57
CA VAL A 201 -36.11 2.24 -20.03
C VAL A 201 -36.78 1.56 -21.23
N MET A 202 -36.75 2.23 -22.37
CA MET A 202 -37.01 1.61 -23.66
C MET A 202 -35.83 0.69 -23.90
N PRO A 203 -36.02 -0.59 -24.25
CA PRO A 203 -34.93 -1.41 -24.72
C PRO A 203 -34.31 -0.66 -25.90
N VAL A 204 -33.14 -0.04 -25.66
CA VAL A 204 -32.40 0.70 -26.68
C VAL A 204 -32.32 -0.27 -27.85
N PRO A 205 -32.91 0.07 -29.01
CA PRO A 205 -33.17 -0.89 -30.07
C PRO A 205 -31.91 -1.68 -30.37
N GLN A 206 -32.07 -2.91 -30.89
CA GLN A 206 -31.02 -3.85 -31.30
C GLN A 206 -29.82 -3.25 -32.10
N ARG A 207 -29.87 -1.96 -32.46
CA ARG A 207 -28.88 -1.14 -33.15
C ARG A 207 -28.83 0.32 -32.62
N GLY A 208 -28.49 0.55 -31.35
CA GLY A 208 -28.08 1.89 -30.91
C GLY A 208 -26.91 2.38 -31.78
N ALA A 209 -26.87 3.67 -32.13
CA ALA A 209 -25.70 4.28 -32.75
C ALA A 209 -24.50 4.15 -31.79
N GLN A 210 -23.26 4.16 -32.30
CA GLN A 210 -22.06 4.19 -31.45
C GLN A 210 -22.06 5.37 -30.48
N ASP A 211 -22.80 6.42 -30.82
CA ASP A 211 -22.97 7.62 -30.02
C ASP A 211 -23.65 7.28 -28.67
N ASP A 212 -24.71 6.47 -28.66
CA ASP A 212 -25.49 6.19 -27.44
C ASP A 212 -25.11 4.90 -26.71
N CYS A 213 -24.44 3.95 -27.38
CA CYS A 213 -24.01 2.67 -26.80
C CYS A 213 -22.68 2.18 -27.36
N THR A 214 -21.84 1.60 -26.51
CA THR A 214 -20.59 0.93 -26.91
C THR A 214 -20.37 -0.41 -26.19
N LYS A 215 -19.59 -1.30 -26.81
CA LYS A 215 -19.28 -2.64 -26.29
C LYS A 215 -17.84 -2.68 -25.81
N PHE A 216 -17.56 -3.32 -24.68
CA PHE A 216 -16.22 -3.50 -24.12
C PHE A 216 -16.11 -4.89 -23.43
N GLU A 217 -14.91 -5.46 -23.38
CA GLU A 217 -14.67 -6.72 -22.67
C GLU A 217 -14.12 -6.39 -21.29
N VAL A 218 -14.52 -7.19 -20.31
CA VAL A 218 -13.82 -7.28 -19.04
C VAL A 218 -13.11 -8.61 -19.04
N VAL A 219 -11.81 -8.62 -18.81
CA VAL A 219 -11.01 -9.84 -18.92
C VAL A 219 -10.30 -10.13 -17.60
N ASP A 220 -10.20 -11.41 -17.29
CA ASP A 220 -9.42 -11.89 -16.15
C ASP A 220 -7.94 -11.80 -16.51
N PHE A 221 -7.23 -10.86 -15.89
CA PHE A 221 -5.81 -10.64 -16.12
C PHE A 221 -4.92 -11.51 -15.22
N LEU A 222 -5.51 -12.35 -14.35
CA LEU A 222 -4.77 -13.18 -13.39
C LEU A 222 -4.30 -14.55 -13.94
N GLN A 223 -4.32 -14.78 -15.26
CA GLN A 223 -3.68 -15.97 -15.81
C GLN A 223 -2.17 -15.76 -16.03
N PRO A 224 -1.31 -16.63 -15.46
CA PRO A 224 0.14 -16.57 -15.70
C PRO A 224 0.43 -16.79 -17.20
N GLY A 225 1.05 -15.79 -17.84
CA GLY A 225 1.53 -15.90 -19.22
C GLY A 225 0.76 -15.11 -20.28
N ASN A 226 -0.07 -14.13 -19.93
CA ASN A 226 -0.67 -13.24 -20.92
C ASN A 226 0.32 -12.10 -21.32
N PRO A 227 0.87 -12.05 -22.56
CA PRO A 227 2.00 -11.18 -22.91
C PRO A 227 1.68 -9.70 -23.17
N GLU A 228 0.51 -9.18 -22.79
CA GLU A 228 -0.02 -7.94 -23.40
C GLU A 228 -0.20 -6.72 -22.48
N ILE A 229 0.06 -6.81 -21.17
CA ILE A 229 0.11 -5.60 -20.32
C ILE A 229 1.54 -5.34 -19.86
N PRO A 230 2.19 -4.27 -20.35
CA PRO A 230 3.51 -3.89 -19.86
C PRO A 230 3.40 -3.41 -18.41
N ILE A 231 4.35 -3.82 -17.56
CA ILE A 231 4.53 -3.21 -16.24
C ILE A 231 4.95 -1.76 -16.46
N VAL A 232 4.10 -0.81 -16.08
CA VAL A 232 4.38 0.63 -16.20
C VAL A 232 4.99 1.12 -14.89
N VAL A 233 6.22 1.61 -14.96
CA VAL A 233 6.95 2.18 -13.82
C VAL A 233 7.31 3.63 -14.12
N ASN A 234 6.96 4.55 -13.23
CA ASN A 234 7.40 5.93 -13.35
C ASN A 234 8.88 6.05 -12.95
N THR A 235 9.67 6.80 -13.72
CA THR A 235 11.11 6.92 -13.48
C THR A 235 11.50 8.20 -12.74
N GLY A 236 10.55 9.04 -12.34
CA GLY A 236 10.78 10.28 -11.60
C GLY A 236 11.05 10.08 -10.09
N LEU A 237 11.42 11.17 -9.41
CA LEU A 237 11.44 11.24 -7.96
C LEU A 237 10.01 11.42 -7.45
N PHE A 238 9.56 10.59 -6.52
CA PHE A 238 8.25 10.71 -5.90
C PHE A 238 8.32 11.62 -4.68
N ILE A 239 7.93 12.88 -4.86
CA ILE A 239 7.95 13.88 -3.80
C ILE A 239 6.58 14.57 -3.76
N ASN A 240 5.98 14.61 -2.58
CA ASN A 240 4.68 15.25 -2.38
C ASN A 240 3.55 14.65 -3.24
N ASN A 241 3.49 13.32 -3.36
CA ASN A 241 2.56 12.58 -4.23
C ASN A 241 2.70 12.80 -5.74
N ASP A 242 3.76 13.48 -6.20
CA ASP A 242 4.01 13.70 -7.61
C ASP A 242 5.38 13.19 -8.03
N PHE A 243 5.43 12.60 -9.22
CA PHE A 243 6.67 12.21 -9.86
C PHE A 243 7.26 13.40 -10.62
N ARG A 244 8.53 13.70 -10.37
CA ARG A 244 9.24 14.82 -11.00
C ARG A 244 10.64 14.42 -11.44
N HIS A 245 11.20 15.16 -12.40
CA HIS A 245 12.61 14.99 -12.76
C HIS A 245 13.53 15.43 -11.61
N ALA A 246 14.72 14.85 -11.54
CA ALA A 246 15.77 15.30 -10.64
C ALA A 246 16.32 16.67 -11.08
N GLU A 247 16.83 17.44 -10.12
CA GLU A 247 17.54 18.68 -10.38
C GLU A 247 18.65 18.44 -11.43
N GLY A 248 18.70 19.32 -12.43
CA GLY A 248 19.68 19.23 -13.52
C GLY A 248 19.52 18.02 -14.44
N GLY A 249 18.43 17.24 -14.33
CA GLY A 249 18.17 16.08 -15.17
C GLY A 249 19.07 14.88 -14.87
N ALA A 250 19.64 14.80 -13.66
CA ALA A 250 20.51 13.69 -13.27
C ALA A 250 19.77 12.33 -13.31
N LEU A 251 20.45 11.30 -13.81
CA LEU A 251 19.90 9.94 -13.98
C LEU A 251 20.81 8.89 -13.34
N LEU A 252 20.21 7.78 -12.94
CA LEU A 252 20.85 6.52 -12.58
C LEU A 252 20.49 5.49 -13.64
N GLU A 253 21.50 4.83 -14.19
CA GLU A 253 21.31 3.66 -15.05
C GLU A 253 21.12 2.42 -14.17
N VAL A 254 20.02 1.73 -14.39
CA VAL A 254 19.69 0.46 -13.74
C VAL A 254 20.02 -0.63 -14.73
N GLU A 255 20.76 -1.63 -14.28
CA GLU A 255 21.24 -2.72 -15.11
C GLU A 255 20.47 -4.00 -14.79
N ASN A 256 20.17 -4.81 -15.80
CA ASN A 256 19.60 -6.13 -15.58
C ASN A 256 20.73 -7.12 -15.25
N PRO A 257 20.82 -7.68 -14.02
CA PRO A 257 21.92 -8.56 -13.65
C PRO A 257 21.92 -9.90 -14.41
N THR A 258 20.81 -10.27 -15.04
CA THR A 258 20.68 -11.50 -15.85
C THR A 258 21.39 -11.36 -17.20
N THR A 259 21.40 -10.16 -17.79
CA THR A 259 21.94 -9.95 -19.14
C THR A 259 23.16 -9.04 -19.17
N GLY A 260 23.30 -8.16 -18.19
CA GLY A 260 24.29 -7.08 -18.16
C GLY A 260 23.92 -5.87 -19.01
N ASP A 261 22.69 -5.83 -19.55
CA ASP A 261 22.21 -4.71 -20.35
C ASP A 261 21.51 -3.66 -19.47
N ILE A 262 21.49 -2.40 -19.91
CA ILE A 262 20.75 -1.34 -19.22
C ILE A 262 19.24 -1.63 -19.29
N LEU A 263 18.61 -1.79 -18.13
CA LEU A 263 17.20 -2.07 -17.95
C LEU A 263 16.36 -0.78 -18.03
N ALA A 264 16.81 0.28 -17.35
CA ALA A 264 16.09 1.55 -17.27
C ALA A 264 17.02 2.71 -16.88
N SER A 265 16.54 3.94 -17.07
CA SER A 265 17.15 5.14 -16.48
C SER A 265 16.14 5.82 -15.55
N VAL A 266 16.52 6.02 -14.29
CA VAL A 266 15.66 6.66 -13.28
C VAL A 266 16.26 7.98 -12.80
N ALA A 267 15.42 8.93 -12.39
CA ALA A 267 15.86 10.20 -11.85
C ALA A 267 16.78 9.99 -10.64
N ALA A 268 17.90 10.71 -10.59
CA ALA A 268 18.90 10.61 -9.54
C ALA A 268 18.89 11.85 -8.67
N ALA A 269 18.27 11.76 -7.50
CA ALA A 269 18.15 12.87 -6.55
C ALA A 269 19.51 13.48 -6.24
N GLN A 270 19.58 14.80 -6.45
CA GLN A 270 20.67 15.64 -6.00
C GLN A 270 20.32 16.25 -4.64
N LYS A 271 21.28 16.98 -4.06
CA LYS A 271 21.08 17.61 -2.74
C LYS A 271 19.83 18.49 -2.67
N LYS A 272 19.54 19.27 -3.72
CA LYS A 272 18.33 20.12 -3.75
C LYS A 272 17.03 19.31 -3.81
N ASP A 273 17.03 18.15 -4.46
CA ASP A 273 15.87 17.27 -4.46
C ASP A 273 15.62 16.67 -3.08
N VAL A 274 16.71 16.34 -2.35
CA VAL A 274 16.63 15.94 -0.95
C VAL A 274 16.05 17.06 -0.08
N ASP A 275 16.52 18.30 -0.25
CA ASP A 275 15.98 19.46 0.46
C ASP A 275 14.47 19.64 0.18
N ALA A 276 14.04 19.45 -1.08
CA ALA A 276 12.63 19.51 -1.47
C ALA A 276 11.80 18.36 -0.85
N ALA A 277 12.32 17.13 -0.83
CA ALA A 277 11.67 16.00 -0.18
C ALA A 277 11.53 16.21 1.34
N VAL A 278 12.56 16.77 1.98
CA VAL A 278 12.53 17.11 3.40
C VAL A 278 11.55 18.24 3.70
N ALA A 279 11.49 19.26 2.85
CA ALA A 279 10.51 20.35 2.97
C ALA A 279 9.07 19.82 2.86
N ALA A 280 8.79 18.96 1.88
CA ALA A 280 7.48 18.33 1.71
C ALA A 280 7.10 17.47 2.92
N ALA A 281 8.02 16.65 3.40
CA ALA A 281 7.82 15.84 4.60
C ALA A 281 7.55 16.71 5.85
N GLN A 282 8.35 17.76 6.05
CA GLN A 282 8.18 18.67 7.17
C GLN A 282 6.82 19.39 7.13
N ALA A 283 6.40 19.85 5.94
CA ALA A 283 5.10 20.48 5.74
C ALA A 283 3.95 19.51 6.04
N ALA A 284 4.02 18.27 5.53
CA ALA A 284 3.03 17.23 5.80
C ALA A 284 2.94 16.93 7.31
N PHE A 285 4.09 16.80 7.99
CA PHE A 285 4.14 16.57 9.43
C PHE A 285 3.61 17.77 10.24
N GLN A 286 3.83 19.01 9.80
CA GLN A 286 3.30 20.18 10.50
C GLN A 286 1.81 20.44 10.20
N GLY A 287 1.32 19.93 9.08
CA GLY A 287 -0.07 20.00 8.66
C GLY A 287 -0.93 18.86 9.21
N VAL A 288 -1.80 18.32 8.34
CA VAL A 288 -2.86 17.37 8.73
C VAL A 288 -2.32 16.09 9.38
N TRP A 289 -1.14 15.61 8.98
CA TRP A 289 -0.65 14.28 9.36
C TRP A 289 -0.40 14.13 10.87
N LYS A 290 0.11 15.19 11.52
CA LYS A 290 0.38 15.17 12.97
C LYS A 290 -0.88 15.05 13.82
N THR A 291 -2.03 15.44 13.27
CA THR A 291 -3.34 15.31 13.92
C THR A 291 -4.19 14.18 13.35
N THR A 292 -3.76 13.52 12.28
CA THR A 292 -4.46 12.36 11.71
C THR A 292 -4.63 11.29 12.78
N LEU A 293 -5.87 10.84 12.95
CA LEU A 293 -6.22 9.85 13.97
C LEU A 293 -5.45 8.54 13.73
N PRO A 294 -5.03 7.85 14.81
CA PRO A 294 -4.42 6.52 14.71
C PRO A 294 -5.17 5.53 13.81
N THR A 295 -6.50 5.53 13.89
CA THR A 295 -7.38 4.67 13.10
C THR A 295 -7.27 4.95 11.59
N GLU A 296 -7.13 6.21 11.19
CA GLU A 296 -6.95 6.57 9.78
C GLU A 296 -5.57 6.15 9.28
N ARG A 297 -4.53 6.27 10.11
CA ARG A 297 -3.20 5.72 9.76
C ARG A 297 -3.24 4.20 9.59
N SER A 298 -3.99 3.49 10.45
CA SER A 298 -4.21 2.05 10.33
C SER A 298 -4.91 1.69 9.01
N LYS A 299 -5.98 2.40 8.64
CA LYS A 299 -6.70 2.16 7.38
C LYS A 299 -5.80 2.32 6.15
N LEU A 300 -4.97 3.38 6.13
CA LEU A 300 -4.03 3.62 5.03
C LEU A 300 -2.98 2.50 4.90
N LEU A 301 -2.46 2.00 6.02
CA LEU A 301 -1.50 0.89 6.03
C LEU A 301 -2.15 -0.43 5.56
N HIS A 302 -3.38 -0.73 5.98
CA HIS A 302 -4.13 -1.89 5.46
C HIS A 302 -4.37 -1.78 3.96
N ARG A 303 -4.84 -0.62 3.49
CA ARG A 303 -5.07 -0.39 2.06
C ARG A 303 -3.80 -0.55 1.23
N LEU A 304 -2.66 -0.08 1.73
CA LEU A 304 -1.38 -0.30 1.06
C LEU A 304 -1.01 -1.80 0.98
N ALA A 305 -1.29 -2.57 2.04
CA ALA A 305 -1.07 -4.01 2.01
C ALA A 305 -1.93 -4.68 0.93
N ASP A 306 -3.20 -4.34 0.86
CA ASP A 306 -4.13 -4.91 -0.13
C ASP A 306 -3.71 -4.55 -1.57
N LEU A 307 -3.20 -3.33 -1.80
CA LEU A 307 -2.68 -2.91 -3.11
C LEU A 307 -1.38 -3.63 -3.50
N ILE A 308 -0.49 -3.88 -2.53
CA ILE A 308 0.73 -4.67 -2.77
C ILE A 308 0.37 -6.12 -3.13
N GLU A 309 -0.64 -6.70 -2.48
CA GLU A 309 -1.11 -8.06 -2.81
C GLU A 309 -1.78 -8.14 -4.17
N ARG A 310 -2.56 -7.11 -4.54
CA ARG A 310 -3.14 -6.99 -5.88
C ARG A 310 -2.06 -6.98 -6.95
N ASP A 311 -0.96 -6.26 -6.73
CA ASP A 311 0.13 -6.06 -7.69
C ASP A 311 1.34 -6.97 -7.42
N VAL A 312 1.11 -8.16 -6.82
CA VAL A 312 2.16 -9.10 -6.40
C VAL A 312 3.07 -9.52 -7.58
N ASP A 313 2.49 -9.78 -8.74
CA ASP A 313 3.26 -10.25 -9.91
C ASP A 313 4.12 -9.14 -10.51
N ASP A 314 3.64 -7.90 -10.51
CA ASP A 314 4.42 -6.74 -10.94
C ASP A 314 5.63 -6.52 -10.03
N LEU A 315 5.40 -6.49 -8.71
CA LEU A 315 6.46 -6.25 -7.72
C LEU A 315 7.50 -7.38 -7.72
N ALA A 316 7.07 -8.64 -7.79
CA ALA A 316 7.97 -9.79 -7.86
C ALA A 316 8.77 -9.81 -9.17
N SER A 317 8.14 -9.43 -10.29
CA SER A 317 8.83 -9.31 -11.58
C SER A 317 9.88 -8.20 -11.56
N LEU A 318 9.58 -7.06 -10.94
CA LEU A 318 10.53 -5.97 -10.79
C LEU A 318 11.75 -6.38 -9.95
N GLU A 319 11.54 -6.98 -8.77
CA GLU A 319 12.67 -7.48 -7.96
C GLU A 319 13.48 -8.55 -8.72
N ALA A 320 12.83 -9.43 -9.49
CA ALA A 320 13.54 -10.41 -10.30
C ALA A 320 14.40 -9.75 -11.39
N LEU A 321 13.89 -8.71 -12.04
CA LEU A 321 14.57 -8.01 -13.13
C LEU A 321 15.69 -7.08 -12.68
N ASP A 322 15.56 -6.38 -11.54
CA ASP A 322 16.56 -5.41 -11.08
C ASP A 322 17.46 -5.92 -9.94
N VAL A 323 17.03 -6.92 -9.15
CA VAL A 323 17.85 -7.58 -8.11
C VAL A 323 18.45 -8.91 -8.57
N GLY A 324 17.69 -9.67 -9.36
CA GLY A 324 18.02 -11.06 -9.70
C GLY A 324 17.45 -12.11 -8.75
N VAL A 325 16.60 -11.73 -7.78
CA VAL A 325 15.88 -12.68 -6.91
C VAL A 325 14.94 -13.53 -7.75
N LEU A 326 14.75 -14.80 -7.39
CA LEU A 326 13.80 -15.65 -8.12
C LEU A 326 12.38 -15.09 -7.96
N PHE A 327 11.63 -14.98 -9.06
CA PHE A 327 10.24 -14.49 -9.06
C PHE A 327 9.37 -15.25 -8.05
N GLY A 328 9.47 -16.58 -8.07
CA GLY A 328 8.75 -17.44 -7.13
C GLY A 328 9.15 -17.21 -5.67
N GLU A 329 10.42 -16.90 -5.41
CA GLU A 329 10.91 -16.59 -4.07
C GLU A 329 10.39 -15.24 -3.57
N SER A 330 10.48 -14.19 -4.39
CA SER A 330 9.93 -12.87 -4.04
C SER A 330 8.42 -12.94 -3.78
N LYS A 331 7.68 -13.61 -4.66
CA LYS A 331 6.23 -13.83 -4.53
C LYS A 331 5.84 -14.65 -3.31
N ALA A 332 6.64 -15.65 -2.92
CA ALA A 332 6.34 -16.52 -1.80
C ALA A 332 6.85 -16.00 -0.43
N LEU A 333 7.88 -15.15 -0.42
CA LEU A 333 8.55 -14.73 0.81
C LEU A 333 8.59 -13.20 0.98
N HIS A 334 9.18 -12.46 0.03
CA HIS A 334 9.39 -11.02 0.19
C HIS A 334 8.07 -10.24 0.28
N ILE A 335 7.14 -10.49 -0.65
CA ILE A 335 5.87 -9.77 -0.73
C ILE A 335 4.95 -10.13 0.43
N PRO A 336 4.71 -11.42 0.76
CA PRO A 336 3.88 -11.79 1.91
C PRO A 336 4.41 -11.23 3.22
N GLN A 337 5.73 -11.22 3.42
CA GLN A 337 6.30 -10.69 4.65
C GLN A 337 6.20 -9.15 4.72
N ALA A 338 6.29 -8.46 3.58
CA ALA A 338 5.99 -7.04 3.49
C ALA A 338 4.52 -6.75 3.86
N THR A 339 3.56 -7.49 3.31
CA THR A 339 2.12 -7.25 3.55
C THR A 339 1.73 -7.62 4.98
N GLU A 340 2.26 -8.71 5.53
CA GLU A 340 2.14 -9.08 6.94
C GLU A 340 2.66 -7.96 7.85
N THR A 341 3.85 -7.42 7.54
CA THR A 341 4.44 -6.31 8.28
C THR A 341 3.50 -5.09 8.27
N LEU A 342 2.99 -4.68 7.11
CA LEU A 342 2.03 -3.57 7.03
C LEU A 342 0.81 -3.79 7.91
N ARG A 343 0.19 -4.97 7.83
CA ARG A 343 -1.01 -5.30 8.62
C ARG A 343 -0.74 -5.36 10.11
N TYR A 344 0.39 -5.95 10.50
CA TYR A 344 0.82 -6.00 11.88
C TYR A 344 0.96 -4.58 12.46
N PHE A 345 1.63 -3.69 11.74
CA PHE A 345 1.85 -2.31 12.16
C PHE A 345 0.64 -1.39 12.03
N ALA A 346 -0.27 -1.67 11.10
CA ALA A 346 -1.58 -1.03 11.05
C ALA A 346 -2.30 -1.23 12.40
N GLY A 347 -2.33 -2.47 12.88
CA GLY A 347 -2.89 -2.83 14.19
C GLY A 347 -2.19 -2.15 15.38
N TRP A 348 -0.97 -1.62 15.21
CA TRP A 348 -0.26 -0.89 16.26
C TRP A 348 -0.57 0.60 16.35
N ALA A 349 -1.14 1.20 15.30
CA ALA A 349 -1.24 2.65 15.19
C ALA A 349 -1.93 3.31 16.40
N ASP A 350 -2.95 2.68 16.96
CA ASP A 350 -3.74 3.11 18.13
C ASP A 350 -3.32 2.48 19.47
N LYS A 351 -2.35 1.55 19.45
CA LYS A 351 -1.87 0.80 20.63
C LYS A 351 -0.53 1.31 21.16
N ILE A 352 0.03 2.35 20.56
CA ILE A 352 1.24 3.02 21.03
C ILE A 352 0.91 3.88 22.26
N SER A 353 1.19 3.35 23.44
CA SER A 353 0.90 3.97 24.74
C SER A 353 2.18 4.32 25.52
N GLY A 354 2.04 5.20 26.52
CA GLY A 354 3.07 5.44 27.53
C GLY A 354 2.72 4.76 28.85
N SER A 355 3.24 5.29 29.95
CA SER A 355 3.08 4.71 31.30
C SER A 355 2.56 5.76 32.27
N LEU A 356 1.63 5.38 33.14
CA LEU A 356 1.22 6.15 34.31
C LEU A 356 2.09 5.74 35.51
N LEU A 357 2.59 6.72 36.25
CA LEU A 357 3.50 6.55 37.38
C LEU A 357 2.92 7.25 38.60
N ASN A 358 2.78 6.54 39.71
CA ASN A 358 2.39 7.14 40.98
C ASN A 358 3.62 7.79 41.63
N ILE A 359 3.51 9.06 42.03
CA ILE A 359 4.60 9.81 42.65
C ILE A 359 4.11 10.51 43.92
N PRO A 360 4.99 10.81 44.88
CA PRO A 360 4.60 11.63 46.03
C PRO A 360 3.94 12.95 45.59
N GLY A 361 2.73 13.23 46.08
CA GLY A 361 2.01 14.47 45.79
C GLY A 361 1.19 14.52 44.48
N GLY A 362 1.11 13.44 43.70
CA GLY A 362 0.32 13.40 42.47
C GLY A 362 0.59 12.18 41.59
N TYR A 363 0.52 12.35 40.28
CA TYR A 363 0.93 11.34 39.31
C TYR A 363 1.76 11.97 38.19
N ALA A 364 2.65 11.16 37.63
CA ALA A 364 3.34 11.45 36.38
C ALA A 364 2.84 10.49 35.31
N TYR A 365 2.88 10.90 34.05
CA TYR A 365 2.62 9.99 32.94
C TYR A 365 3.57 10.28 31.78
N THR A 366 3.89 9.26 31.01
CA THR A 366 4.63 9.41 29.76
C THR A 366 3.68 9.31 28.59
N ARG A 367 3.96 10.06 27.52
CA ARG A 367 3.34 9.85 26.21
C ARG A 367 4.42 9.55 25.19
N ARG A 368 4.13 8.64 24.27
CA ARG A 368 4.96 8.34 23.10
C ARG A 368 4.52 9.27 21.98
N GLU A 369 5.42 10.15 21.53
CA GLU A 369 5.14 11.10 20.45
C GLU A 369 6.05 10.83 19.26
N ALA A 370 5.52 10.98 18.04
CA ALA A 370 6.28 10.86 16.79
C ALA A 370 7.58 11.69 16.83
N ILE A 371 8.65 11.16 16.26
CA ILE A 371 9.94 11.84 16.14
C ILE A 371 9.86 13.03 15.17
N GLY A 372 9.06 12.92 14.10
CA GLY A 372 8.93 13.91 13.04
C GLY A 372 9.46 13.40 11.71
N VAL A 373 10.27 14.21 11.01
CA VAL A 373 10.85 13.81 9.72
C VAL A 373 11.89 12.71 9.91
N CYS A 374 11.60 11.55 9.33
CA CYS A 374 12.48 10.38 9.34
C CYS A 374 12.96 10.07 7.92
N ALA A 375 14.12 9.44 7.81
CA ALA A 375 14.62 8.90 6.54
C ALA A 375 14.95 7.41 6.67
N ALA A 376 14.67 6.65 5.61
CA ALA A 376 15.03 5.25 5.47
C ALA A 376 15.95 5.10 4.26
N ILE A 377 17.11 4.48 4.46
CA ILE A 377 18.08 4.18 3.39
C ILE A 377 18.12 2.66 3.25
N ILE A 378 17.76 2.19 2.06
CA ILE A 378 17.38 0.80 1.80
C ILE A 378 18.49 0.06 1.02
N PRO A 379 18.81 -1.20 1.37
CA PRO A 379 19.73 -2.05 0.63
C PRO A 379 19.04 -2.68 -0.58
N TRP A 380 19.82 -3.24 -1.50
CA TRP A 380 19.33 -3.81 -2.75
C TRP A 380 18.83 -5.25 -2.65
N ASN A 381 19.11 -5.96 -1.56
CA ASN A 381 18.98 -7.42 -1.55
C ASN A 381 17.54 -7.94 -1.34
N ALA A 382 16.73 -7.27 -0.52
CA ALA A 382 15.30 -7.57 -0.37
C ALA A 382 14.54 -6.26 -0.26
N PRO A 383 14.51 -5.47 -1.34
CA PRO A 383 14.36 -4.03 -1.23
C PRO A 383 12.91 -3.60 -0.91
N LEU A 384 11.87 -4.28 -1.41
CA LEU A 384 10.48 -4.01 -1.00
C LEU A 384 10.28 -4.37 0.47
N MET A 385 10.66 -5.58 0.84
CA MET A 385 10.53 -6.12 2.19
C MET A 385 11.16 -5.19 3.24
N ILE A 386 12.42 -4.79 3.03
CA ILE A 386 13.15 -3.93 3.97
C ILE A 386 12.64 -2.48 3.95
N THR A 387 12.10 -2.01 2.83
CA THR A 387 11.39 -0.72 2.79
C THR A 387 10.20 -0.74 3.74
N ILE A 388 9.38 -1.79 3.65
CA ILE A 388 8.17 -1.92 4.45
C ILE A 388 8.47 -2.12 5.94
N TRP A 389 9.53 -2.85 6.29
CA TRP A 389 10.06 -2.94 7.67
C TRP A 389 10.33 -1.59 8.32
N LYS A 390 10.65 -0.56 7.53
CA LYS A 390 10.92 0.79 8.02
C LYS A 390 9.71 1.70 7.87
N LEU A 391 8.95 1.56 6.78
CA LEU A 391 7.76 2.34 6.48
C LEU A 391 6.66 2.09 7.50
N ALA A 392 6.25 0.83 7.66
CA ALA A 392 5.10 0.47 8.46
C ALA A 392 5.19 0.97 9.93
N PRO A 393 6.28 0.71 10.68
CA PRO A 393 6.43 1.27 12.03
C PRO A 393 6.51 2.80 12.07
N ALA A 394 7.19 3.44 11.11
CA ALA A 394 7.34 4.90 11.10
C ALA A 394 5.99 5.60 10.96
N ILE A 395 5.17 5.12 10.03
CA ILE A 395 3.83 5.64 9.71
C ILE A 395 2.84 5.31 10.83
N ALA A 396 2.84 4.09 11.37
CA ALA A 396 1.99 3.73 12.51
C ALA A 396 2.22 4.67 13.71
N ALA A 397 3.49 5.00 13.97
CA ALA A 397 3.92 5.94 15.01
C ALA A 397 3.64 7.43 14.70
N GLY A 398 3.10 7.75 13.51
CA GLY A 398 2.72 9.12 13.12
C GLY A 398 3.87 9.97 12.60
N ASN A 399 4.98 9.36 12.14
CA ASN A 399 6.06 10.09 11.48
C ASN A 399 5.75 10.30 10.00
N VAL A 400 6.53 11.17 9.37
CA VAL A 400 6.66 11.24 7.90
C VAL A 400 7.98 10.61 7.51
N LEU A 401 8.05 9.99 6.33
CA LEU A 401 9.18 9.18 5.92
C LEU A 401 9.67 9.55 4.52
N ILE A 402 10.98 9.71 4.39
CA ILE A 402 11.66 9.82 3.10
C ILE A 402 12.44 8.54 2.89
N ILE A 403 12.16 7.83 1.81
CA ILE A 403 12.80 6.57 1.45
C ILE A 403 13.79 6.84 0.34
N LYS A 404 15.06 6.51 0.57
CA LYS A 404 16.08 6.42 -0.48
C LYS A 404 16.21 4.97 -0.92
N THR A 405 15.75 4.69 -2.14
CA THR A 405 15.86 3.35 -2.76
C THR A 405 17.32 3.03 -3.06
N PRO A 406 17.72 1.75 -3.08
CA PRO A 406 19.07 1.38 -3.50
C PRO A 406 19.33 1.79 -4.95
N GLU A 407 20.52 2.31 -5.23
CA GLU A 407 20.88 2.76 -6.58
C GLU A 407 20.94 1.64 -7.64
N LEU A 408 21.13 0.39 -7.21
CA LEU A 408 21.19 -0.77 -8.11
C LEU A 408 19.82 -1.40 -8.42
N ALA A 409 18.83 -1.21 -7.54
CA ALA A 409 17.50 -1.83 -7.68
C ALA A 409 16.37 -0.89 -7.26
N PRO A 410 16.14 0.23 -7.98
CA PRO A 410 15.19 1.25 -7.56
C PRO A 410 13.75 1.01 -8.02
N LEU A 411 13.48 0.07 -8.94
CA LEU A 411 12.23 0.04 -9.70
C LEU A 411 11.02 -0.38 -8.85
N TYR A 412 11.20 -1.31 -7.90
CA TYR A 412 10.14 -1.67 -6.95
C TYR A 412 9.64 -0.43 -6.17
N GLY A 413 10.55 0.50 -5.82
CA GLY A 413 10.22 1.68 -5.03
C GLY A 413 9.38 2.68 -5.82
N GLN A 414 9.58 2.72 -7.14
CA GLN A 414 8.79 3.54 -8.05
C GLN A 414 7.37 2.98 -8.25
N LYS A 415 7.23 1.65 -8.37
CA LYS A 415 5.92 1.00 -8.34
C LYS A 415 5.22 1.23 -7.00
N LEU A 416 5.94 1.05 -5.88
CA LEU A 416 5.43 1.31 -4.54
C LEU A 416 4.95 2.76 -4.35
N ALA A 417 5.65 3.74 -4.92
CA ALA A 417 5.22 5.14 -4.90
C ALA A 417 3.84 5.36 -5.53
N ALA A 418 3.55 4.69 -6.65
CA ALA A 418 2.23 4.73 -7.27
C ALA A 418 1.16 4.12 -6.36
N LEU A 419 1.47 2.98 -5.71
CA LEU A 419 0.56 2.34 -4.76
C LEU A 419 0.33 3.18 -3.49
N ILE A 420 1.34 3.90 -3.02
CA ILE A 420 1.20 4.86 -1.91
C ILE A 420 0.23 5.99 -2.28
N LYS A 421 0.36 6.55 -3.48
CA LYS A 421 -0.57 7.57 -3.98
C LYS A 421 -1.99 7.00 -4.08
N GLU A 422 -2.13 5.81 -4.64
CA GLU A 422 -3.41 5.12 -4.79
C GLU A 422 -4.07 4.75 -3.45
N ALA A 423 -3.28 4.38 -2.44
CA ALA A 423 -3.75 4.12 -1.08
C ALA A 423 -4.36 5.37 -0.41
N GLY A 424 -4.07 6.56 -0.93
CA GLY A 424 -4.61 7.82 -0.41
C GLY A 424 -3.80 8.43 0.73
N PHE A 425 -2.51 8.10 0.85
CA PHE A 425 -1.64 8.80 1.80
C PHE A 425 -1.59 10.30 1.47
N PRO A 426 -1.71 11.18 2.48
CA PRO A 426 -1.58 12.61 2.23
C PRO A 426 -0.23 12.97 1.62
N ALA A 427 -0.24 13.97 0.73
CA ALA A 427 0.96 14.40 0.03
C ALA A 427 2.09 14.77 1.01
N GLY A 428 3.28 14.24 0.75
CA GLY A 428 4.49 14.50 1.53
C GLY A 428 4.66 13.61 2.75
N VAL A 429 3.65 12.83 3.16
CA VAL A 429 3.77 11.89 4.29
C VAL A 429 4.81 10.81 4.00
N ILE A 430 4.81 10.31 2.77
CA ILE A 430 5.83 9.40 2.26
C ILE A 430 6.40 10.00 0.98
N ASN A 431 7.73 10.08 0.91
CA ASN A 431 8.45 10.50 -0.29
C ASN A 431 9.44 9.38 -0.65
N ILE A 432 9.60 9.08 -1.93
CA ILE A 432 10.53 8.06 -2.42
C ILE A 432 11.46 8.70 -3.43
N ILE A 433 12.76 8.67 -3.15
CA ILE A 433 13.80 9.23 -4.00
C ILE A 433 14.79 8.14 -4.40
N CYS A 434 15.12 8.08 -5.68
CA CYS A 434 16.28 7.34 -6.17
C CYS A 434 17.50 8.26 -6.16
N GLY A 435 18.70 7.73 -6.00
CA GLY A 435 19.92 8.54 -6.05
C GLY A 435 21.13 7.84 -5.45
N GLN A 436 22.33 8.31 -5.76
CA GLN A 436 23.57 7.69 -5.25
C GLN A 436 23.69 7.82 -3.73
N GLY A 437 24.26 6.81 -3.07
CA GLY A 437 24.49 6.83 -1.62
C GLY A 437 25.36 8.01 -1.18
N SER A 438 26.42 8.28 -1.92
CA SER A 438 27.36 9.39 -1.69
C SER A 438 26.74 10.78 -1.88
N VAL A 439 25.59 10.88 -2.57
CA VAL A 439 24.93 12.17 -2.88
C VAL A 439 23.63 12.29 -2.09
N ALA A 440 22.60 11.54 -2.47
CA ALA A 440 21.28 11.60 -1.83
C ALA A 440 21.31 11.03 -0.41
N GLY A 441 22.01 9.91 -0.21
CA GLY A 441 22.16 9.28 1.10
C GLY A 441 22.92 10.16 2.08
N GLN A 442 24.05 10.72 1.66
CA GLN A 442 24.84 11.66 2.46
C GLN A 442 24.06 12.95 2.78
N ALA A 443 23.37 13.52 1.79
CA ALA A 443 22.55 14.71 2.01
C ALA A 443 21.46 14.45 3.06
N LEU A 444 20.76 13.31 3.01
CA LEU A 444 19.81 12.91 4.05
C LEU A 444 20.49 12.72 5.42
N ALA A 445 21.69 12.13 5.43
CA ALA A 445 22.48 11.90 6.63
C ALA A 445 22.86 13.17 7.37
N GLU A 446 23.17 14.23 6.63
CA GLU A 446 23.61 15.52 7.16
C GLU A 446 22.45 16.50 7.40
N HIS A 447 21.30 16.30 6.75
CA HIS A 447 20.20 17.27 6.78
C HIS A 447 19.69 17.54 8.23
N CYS A 448 19.65 18.81 8.63
CA CYS A 448 19.36 19.21 10.02
C CYS A 448 17.89 19.05 10.44
N THR A 449 16.97 19.03 9.47
CA THR A 449 15.54 18.78 9.73
C THR A 449 15.23 17.28 9.91
N VAL A 450 16.04 16.38 9.35
CA VAL A 450 15.85 14.94 9.54
C VAL A 450 16.20 14.59 10.99
N ARG A 451 15.26 13.97 11.70
CA ARG A 451 15.38 13.67 13.15
C ARG A 451 15.72 12.22 13.43
N LYS A 452 15.50 11.32 12.47
CA LYS A 452 15.90 9.91 12.54
C LYS A 452 16.33 9.37 11.19
N ILE A 453 17.35 8.50 11.19
CA ILE A 453 17.73 7.67 10.05
C ILE A 453 17.63 6.20 10.43
N ALA A 454 16.94 5.43 9.60
CA ALA A 454 16.94 3.98 9.63
C ALA A 454 17.73 3.47 8.41
N PHE A 455 18.97 3.05 8.63
CA PHE A 455 19.86 2.57 7.58
C PHE A 455 19.99 1.05 7.65
N THR A 456 19.91 0.40 6.49
CA THR A 456 20.37 -0.99 6.34
C THR A 456 21.37 -1.07 5.20
N GLY A 457 22.52 -1.71 5.43
CA GLY A 457 23.59 -1.81 4.44
C GLY A 457 24.92 -2.22 5.05
N SER A 458 26.04 -1.84 4.42
CA SER A 458 27.37 -2.27 4.89
C SER A 458 27.82 -1.53 6.14
N THR A 459 28.66 -2.19 6.95
CA THR A 459 29.27 -1.60 8.16
C THR A 459 30.02 -0.32 7.88
N ALA A 460 30.78 -0.25 6.78
CA ALA A 460 31.55 0.92 6.41
C ALA A 460 30.66 2.16 6.22
N VAL A 461 29.53 2.00 5.50
CA VAL A 461 28.56 3.08 5.29
C VAL A 461 27.80 3.40 6.57
N GLY A 462 27.42 2.39 7.37
CA GLY A 462 26.78 2.61 8.67
C GLY A 462 27.60 3.50 9.61
N ARG A 463 28.93 3.32 9.64
CA ARG A 463 29.85 4.21 10.39
C ARG A 463 29.82 5.65 9.88
N GLN A 464 29.77 5.84 8.56
CA GLN A 464 29.65 7.18 7.95
C GLN A 464 28.33 7.86 8.32
N ILE A 465 27.21 7.12 8.33
CA ILE A 465 25.90 7.65 8.76
C ILE A 465 25.93 8.10 10.23
N LEU A 466 26.60 7.33 11.10
CA LEU A 466 26.78 7.74 12.51
C LEU A 466 27.63 9.01 12.63
N GLN A 467 28.73 9.11 11.88
CA GLN A 467 29.57 10.31 11.84
C GLN A 467 28.76 11.53 11.37
N ALA A 468 27.98 11.39 10.30
CA ALA A 468 27.12 12.45 9.79
C ALA A 468 26.04 12.87 10.80
N SER A 469 25.46 11.93 11.54
CA SER A 469 24.55 12.27 12.64
C SER A 469 25.25 13.06 13.74
N ALA A 470 26.43 12.58 14.18
CA ALA A 470 27.21 13.19 15.23
C ALA A 470 27.66 14.61 14.89
N SER A 471 28.04 14.85 13.63
CA SER A 471 28.53 16.15 13.16
C SER A 471 27.43 17.16 12.81
N SER A 472 26.18 16.72 12.64
CA SER A 472 25.06 17.59 12.26
C SER A 472 24.16 17.97 13.45
N ASN A 473 23.18 17.13 13.78
CA ASN A 473 22.10 17.48 14.71
C ASN A 473 21.81 16.38 15.76
N LEU A 474 22.71 15.40 15.90
CA LEU A 474 22.55 14.26 16.81
C LEU A 474 21.24 13.49 16.58
N LYS A 475 20.78 13.41 15.33
CA LYS A 475 19.59 12.64 14.93
C LYS A 475 19.71 11.18 15.37
N LYS A 476 18.58 10.57 15.75
CA LYS A 476 18.57 9.15 16.11
C LYS A 476 18.98 8.31 14.90
N VAL A 477 19.87 7.34 15.09
CA VAL A 477 20.27 6.41 14.02
C VAL A 477 19.98 4.98 14.47
N THR A 478 19.34 4.21 13.61
CA THR A 478 19.25 2.75 13.72
C THR A 478 20.00 2.14 12.54
N LEU A 479 20.90 1.21 12.84
CA LEU A 479 21.73 0.53 11.84
C LEU A 479 21.43 -0.96 11.87
N GLU A 480 21.07 -1.51 10.72
CA GLU A 480 21.15 -2.94 10.46
C GLU A 480 22.28 -3.18 9.46
N LEU A 481 23.28 -3.95 9.87
CA LEU A 481 24.51 -4.11 9.10
C LEU A 481 24.69 -5.56 8.63
N GLY A 482 25.76 -5.80 7.87
CA GLY A 482 26.09 -7.14 7.37
C GLY A 482 26.24 -8.19 8.47
N GLY A 483 26.27 -9.46 8.06
CA GLY A 483 26.34 -10.59 8.97
C GLY A 483 27.30 -11.68 8.51
N LYS A 484 27.71 -12.52 9.46
CA LYS A 484 28.43 -13.78 9.20
C LYS A 484 27.86 -14.88 10.10
N GLY A 485 26.57 -15.16 9.92
CA GLY A 485 25.78 -15.97 10.84
C GLY A 485 26.26 -17.42 10.95
N PRO A 486 26.38 -17.98 12.17
CA PRO A 486 26.71 -19.38 12.39
C PRO A 486 25.47 -20.28 12.36
N SER A 487 25.56 -21.40 11.66
CA SER A 487 24.61 -22.52 11.69
C SER A 487 25.30 -23.72 12.35
N ILE A 488 24.81 -24.14 13.51
CA ILE A 488 25.47 -25.16 14.35
C ILE A 488 24.66 -26.45 14.33
N VAL A 489 25.26 -27.56 13.89
CA VAL A 489 24.58 -28.86 13.77
C VAL A 489 25.17 -29.87 14.75
N PHE A 490 24.35 -30.29 15.73
CA PHE A 490 24.70 -31.32 16.71
C PHE A 490 24.34 -32.74 16.25
N PRO A 491 24.92 -33.79 16.84
CA PRO A 491 24.71 -35.18 16.41
C PRO A 491 23.28 -35.70 16.55
N ASP A 492 22.51 -35.10 17.46
CA ASP A 492 21.12 -35.47 17.72
C ASP A 492 20.11 -34.66 16.90
N ALA A 493 20.58 -33.77 16.02
CA ALA A 493 19.72 -33.03 15.11
C ALA A 493 19.01 -33.98 14.14
N ASP A 494 17.80 -33.62 13.74
CA ASP A 494 17.19 -34.21 12.54
C ASP A 494 18.05 -33.84 11.32
N LEU A 495 18.67 -34.85 10.71
CA LEU A 495 19.65 -34.65 9.65
C LEU A 495 19.02 -34.03 8.40
N ASP A 496 17.84 -34.47 8.00
CA ASP A 496 17.18 -33.98 6.78
C ASP A 496 16.71 -32.53 6.93
N ASN A 497 16.21 -32.17 8.11
CA ASN A 497 15.84 -30.80 8.47
C ASN A 497 17.08 -29.90 8.54
N ALA A 498 18.15 -30.35 9.21
CA ALA A 498 19.40 -29.60 9.29
C ALA A 498 20.00 -29.38 7.89
N LEU A 499 20.02 -30.39 7.03
CA LEU A 499 20.45 -30.26 5.63
C LEU A 499 19.56 -29.26 4.87
N PHE A 500 18.24 -29.34 5.00
CA PHE A 500 17.32 -28.42 4.33
C PHE A 500 17.61 -26.96 4.70
N TRP A 501 17.63 -26.64 5.99
CA TRP A 501 17.79 -25.25 6.45
C TRP A 501 19.22 -24.72 6.27
N THR A 502 20.24 -25.56 6.43
CA THR A 502 21.62 -25.12 6.16
C THR A 502 21.87 -24.88 4.69
N THR A 503 21.28 -25.67 3.79
CA THR A 503 21.29 -25.40 2.35
C THR A 503 20.56 -24.09 2.05
N LEU A 504 19.29 -23.97 2.47
CA LEU A 504 18.49 -22.78 2.23
C LEU A 504 19.16 -21.51 2.78
N GLY A 505 19.81 -21.60 3.95
CA GLY A 505 20.42 -20.49 4.65
C GLY A 505 21.60 -19.81 3.96
N PHE A 506 22.14 -20.42 2.91
CA PHE A 506 23.12 -19.75 2.06
C PHE A 506 22.69 -19.66 0.59
N THR A 507 21.69 -20.42 0.14
CA THR A 507 21.25 -20.37 -1.26
C THR A 507 20.10 -19.40 -1.50
N ALA A 508 19.28 -19.12 -0.49
CA ALA A 508 18.16 -18.17 -0.57
C ALA A 508 18.63 -16.82 -1.12
N ASN A 509 17.83 -16.22 -2.00
CA ASN A 509 18.12 -14.96 -2.69
C ASN A 509 19.52 -14.93 -3.34
N ASN A 510 19.90 -16.05 -3.94
CA ASN A 510 21.22 -16.29 -4.54
C ASN A 510 22.37 -16.11 -3.55
N GLY A 511 22.10 -16.26 -2.26
CA GLY A 511 23.00 -16.06 -1.14
C GLY A 511 23.00 -14.65 -0.60
N GLN A 512 22.36 -13.67 -1.22
CA GLN A 512 22.42 -12.24 -0.89
C GLN A 512 21.53 -11.89 0.33
N VAL A 513 21.79 -12.50 1.48
CA VAL A 513 20.98 -12.36 2.70
C VAL A 513 21.86 -11.90 3.86
N CYS A 514 21.49 -10.80 4.52
CA CYS A 514 22.23 -10.30 5.69
C CYS A 514 22.31 -11.33 6.83
N ALA A 515 21.23 -12.09 7.05
CA ALA A 515 21.14 -13.18 8.02
C ALA A 515 21.66 -14.54 7.49
N ALA A 516 22.41 -14.57 6.38
CA ALA A 516 22.91 -15.81 5.79
C ALA A 516 23.67 -16.68 6.82
N GLY A 517 23.30 -17.96 6.89
CA GLY A 517 23.96 -19.01 7.68
C GLY A 517 25.28 -19.43 7.04
N SER A 518 26.17 -18.46 6.83
CA SER A 518 27.37 -18.55 5.98
C SER A 518 28.59 -19.15 6.69
N ARG A 519 28.50 -19.44 7.99
CA ARG A 519 29.41 -20.34 8.71
C ARG A 519 28.63 -21.54 9.17
N ILE A 520 29.02 -22.75 8.74
CA ILE A 520 28.34 -23.97 9.17
C ILE A 520 29.32 -24.75 10.06
N TYR A 521 28.95 -24.92 11.32
CA TYR A 521 29.69 -25.73 12.28
C TYR A 521 28.97 -27.06 12.44
N ILE A 522 29.66 -28.16 12.14
CA ILE A 522 29.07 -29.51 12.24
C ILE A 522 29.87 -30.33 13.26
N HIS A 523 29.17 -31.04 14.13
CA HIS A 523 29.82 -31.83 15.16
C HIS A 523 30.67 -32.95 14.53
N ALA A 524 31.87 -33.17 15.08
CA ALA A 524 32.88 -34.06 14.51
C ALA A 524 32.38 -35.48 14.23
N SER A 525 31.47 -36.01 15.08
CA SER A 525 30.92 -37.36 14.95
C SER A 525 29.95 -37.56 13.76
N ILE A 526 29.40 -36.49 13.19
CA ILE A 526 28.47 -36.54 12.04
C ILE A 526 29.00 -35.80 10.80
N TYR A 527 30.19 -35.20 10.90
CA TYR A 527 30.72 -34.29 9.90
C TYR A 527 30.83 -34.88 8.50
N ASP A 528 31.47 -36.04 8.35
CA ASP A 528 31.73 -36.61 7.03
C ASP A 528 30.44 -37.06 6.34
N ALA A 529 29.49 -37.63 7.10
CA ALA A 529 28.18 -38.02 6.60
C ALA A 529 27.34 -36.80 6.19
N PHE A 530 27.36 -35.74 7.00
CA PHE A 530 26.66 -34.49 6.69
C PHE A 530 27.23 -33.83 5.44
N LEU A 531 28.57 -33.71 5.33
CA LEU A 531 29.22 -33.11 4.18
C LEU A 531 28.86 -33.79 2.86
N LEU A 532 28.84 -35.13 2.85
CA LEU A 532 28.47 -35.90 1.67
C LEU A 532 27.03 -35.59 1.23
N ALA A 533 26.08 -35.68 2.16
CA ALA A 533 24.67 -35.40 1.89
C ALA A 533 24.41 -33.93 1.51
N PHE A 534 25.17 -33.01 2.10
CA PHE A 534 25.10 -31.58 1.80
C PHE A 534 25.57 -31.29 0.37
N ALA A 535 26.69 -31.89 -0.06
CA ALA A 535 27.20 -31.75 -1.42
C ALA A 535 26.20 -32.29 -2.46
N GLU A 536 25.56 -33.44 -2.20
CA GLU A 536 24.57 -34.03 -3.12
C GLU A 536 23.35 -33.12 -3.38
N ARG A 537 22.87 -32.40 -2.36
CA ARG A 537 21.72 -31.49 -2.50
C ARG A 537 22.02 -30.29 -3.39
N LEU A 538 23.26 -29.84 -3.37
CA LEU A 538 23.67 -28.62 -4.04
C LEU A 538 24.05 -28.80 -5.52
N ILE A 539 24.34 -30.03 -5.96
CA ILE A 539 24.62 -30.34 -7.39
C ILE A 539 23.43 -30.01 -8.30
N LYS A 540 22.20 -29.98 -7.77
CA LYS A 540 20.96 -29.85 -8.54
C LYS A 540 20.50 -28.40 -8.74
N THR A 541 21.39 -27.51 -9.17
CA THR A 541 21.05 -26.08 -9.40
C THR A 541 20.92 -25.75 -10.88
N ALA A 542 19.80 -25.16 -11.25
CA ALA A 542 19.50 -24.63 -12.57
C ALA A 542 19.70 -23.11 -12.57
N HIS A 543 20.79 -22.67 -13.19
CA HIS A 543 21.09 -21.25 -13.40
C HIS A 543 20.27 -20.70 -14.56
N GLY A 544 19.77 -19.47 -14.43
CA GLY A 544 19.02 -18.88 -15.52
C GLY A 544 18.32 -17.58 -15.16
N ASP A 545 17.38 -17.23 -16.04
CA ASP A 545 16.51 -16.07 -15.89
C ASP A 545 15.63 -16.22 -14.63
N PRO A 546 15.70 -15.29 -13.67
CA PRO A 546 14.96 -15.38 -12.42
C PRO A 546 13.43 -15.32 -12.58
N LEU A 547 12.91 -14.91 -13.74
CA LEU A 547 11.47 -14.93 -14.04
C LEU A 547 10.97 -16.33 -14.40
N LYS A 548 11.87 -17.26 -14.76
CA LYS A 548 11.48 -18.59 -15.22
C LYS A 548 11.28 -19.57 -14.06
N PRO A 549 10.20 -20.37 -14.07
CA PRO A 549 9.88 -21.29 -12.97
C PRO A 549 10.91 -22.42 -12.79
N GLU A 550 11.64 -22.79 -13.84
CA GLU A 550 12.70 -23.80 -13.77
C GLU A 550 14.02 -23.29 -13.16
N THR A 551 14.19 -21.97 -13.03
CA THR A 551 15.41 -21.37 -12.47
C THR A 551 15.42 -21.53 -10.96
N THR A 552 16.48 -22.13 -10.42
CA THR A 552 16.69 -22.32 -8.98
C THR A 552 17.89 -21.53 -8.44
N LYS A 553 18.63 -20.84 -9.32
CA LYS A 553 19.71 -19.93 -8.97
C LYS A 553 19.80 -18.77 -9.97
N GLY A 554 19.42 -17.57 -9.53
CA GLY A 554 19.52 -16.35 -10.31
C GLY A 554 20.93 -15.71 -10.25
N PRO A 555 21.11 -14.55 -10.92
CA PRO A 555 22.35 -13.79 -10.86
C PRO A 555 22.50 -13.05 -9.52
N VAL A 556 23.71 -12.57 -9.23
CA VAL A 556 23.93 -11.58 -8.17
C VAL A 556 23.75 -10.16 -8.73
N ILE A 557 23.48 -9.20 -7.85
CA ILE A 557 23.00 -7.84 -8.20
C ILE A 557 23.86 -7.07 -9.22
N SER A 558 25.17 -7.32 -9.30
CA SER A 558 26.06 -6.51 -10.16
C SER A 558 27.36 -7.22 -10.50
N HIS A 559 28.02 -6.73 -11.56
CA HIS A 559 29.37 -7.13 -11.92
C HIS A 559 30.34 -7.02 -10.74
N LYS A 560 30.32 -5.88 -10.03
CA LYS A 560 31.20 -5.62 -8.88
C LYS A 560 30.99 -6.65 -7.77
N GLN A 561 29.74 -7.01 -7.49
CA GLN A 561 29.43 -8.04 -6.51
C GLN A 561 29.92 -9.42 -6.97
N ARG A 562 29.68 -9.77 -8.24
CA ARG A 562 30.20 -11.02 -8.83
C ARG A 562 31.72 -11.11 -8.72
N SER A 563 32.46 -10.08 -9.15
CA SER A 563 33.93 -10.06 -9.09
C SER A 563 34.41 -10.26 -7.66
N ARG A 564 33.83 -9.53 -6.69
CA ARG A 564 34.18 -9.68 -5.28
C ARG A 564 34.01 -11.13 -4.80
N ILE A 565 32.88 -11.77 -5.12
CA ILE A 565 32.62 -13.15 -4.69
C ILE A 565 33.63 -14.12 -5.32
N LEU A 566 33.89 -13.98 -6.63
CA LEU A 566 34.87 -14.81 -7.33
C LEU A 566 36.28 -14.63 -6.77
N ASP A 567 36.69 -13.41 -6.40
CA ASP A 567 37.99 -13.15 -5.78
C ASP A 567 38.17 -13.94 -4.47
N TYR A 568 37.14 -13.99 -3.60
CA TYR A 568 37.20 -14.81 -2.39
C TYR A 568 37.26 -16.32 -2.69
N ILE A 569 36.51 -16.79 -3.68
CA ILE A 569 36.54 -18.19 -4.11
C ILE A 569 37.94 -18.55 -4.62
N HIS A 570 38.54 -17.69 -5.44
CA HIS A 570 39.88 -17.89 -5.99
C HIS A 570 40.92 -17.90 -4.88
N HIS A 571 40.88 -16.91 -3.98
CA HIS A 571 41.81 -16.83 -2.86
C HIS A 571 41.73 -18.04 -1.91
N ALA A 572 40.52 -18.55 -1.65
CA ALA A 572 40.34 -19.75 -0.84
C ALA A 572 40.93 -21.01 -1.52
N LYS A 573 40.76 -21.15 -2.83
CA LYS A 573 41.38 -22.24 -3.63
C LYS A 573 42.90 -22.14 -3.62
N GLU A 574 43.46 -20.94 -3.84
CA GLU A 574 44.90 -20.68 -3.81
C GLU A 574 45.51 -20.93 -2.42
N SER A 575 44.75 -20.68 -1.36
CA SER A 575 45.13 -20.96 0.03
C SER A 575 45.05 -22.45 0.40
N GLY A 576 44.68 -23.32 -0.54
CA GLY A 576 44.60 -24.77 -0.32
C GLY A 576 43.42 -25.21 0.55
N ILE A 577 42.41 -24.35 0.76
CA ILE A 577 41.20 -24.71 1.49
C ILE A 577 40.40 -25.70 0.65
N ARG A 578 39.91 -26.78 1.27
CA ARG A 578 39.18 -27.84 0.57
C ARG A 578 37.89 -27.30 -0.02
N LEU A 579 37.84 -27.22 -1.35
CA LEU A 579 36.62 -26.97 -2.10
C LEU A 579 35.73 -28.21 -2.01
N LEU A 580 34.55 -28.07 -1.41
CA LEU A 580 33.57 -29.16 -1.36
C LEU A 580 32.86 -29.28 -2.71
N MET A 581 32.48 -28.14 -3.30
CA MET A 581 31.81 -28.06 -4.59
C MET A 581 31.75 -26.63 -5.13
N GLY A 582 31.37 -26.50 -6.40
CA GLY A 582 31.26 -25.22 -7.09
C GLY A 582 32.64 -24.72 -7.53
N GLY A 583 32.82 -23.39 -7.53
CA GLY A 583 34.09 -22.79 -7.91
C GLY A 583 34.48 -22.99 -9.38
N GLU A 584 33.52 -23.35 -10.24
CA GLU A 584 33.67 -23.30 -11.69
C GLU A 584 33.51 -21.87 -12.23
N ASP A 585 34.18 -21.57 -13.34
CA ASP A 585 33.96 -20.33 -14.05
C ASP A 585 32.66 -20.42 -14.86
N MET A 586 31.68 -19.59 -14.49
CA MET A 586 30.46 -19.45 -15.28
C MET A 586 30.72 -18.53 -16.48
N SER A 587 30.59 -19.09 -17.68
CA SER A 587 30.64 -18.37 -18.95
C SER A 587 29.24 -17.92 -19.39
N GLY A 588 29.16 -16.82 -20.14
CA GLY A 588 27.89 -16.28 -20.64
C GLY A 588 27.67 -14.81 -20.23
N LYS A 589 26.49 -14.30 -20.56
CA LYS A 589 26.03 -12.96 -20.15
C LYS A 589 25.50 -13.00 -18.71
N GLY A 590 25.45 -11.83 -18.07
CA GLY A 590 24.94 -11.66 -16.72
C GLY A 590 25.93 -12.00 -15.60
N TYR A 591 25.44 -11.87 -14.37
CA TYR A 591 26.25 -11.88 -13.16
C TYR A 591 26.04 -13.13 -12.32
N PHE A 592 26.26 -14.29 -12.92
CA PHE A 592 26.09 -15.56 -12.23
C PHE A 592 27.33 -15.99 -11.45
N VAL A 593 27.07 -16.59 -10.29
CA VAL A 593 28.06 -17.23 -9.41
C VAL A 593 27.54 -18.62 -9.03
N PRO A 594 28.35 -19.69 -9.15
CA PRO A 594 27.93 -21.03 -8.75
C PRO A 594 27.78 -21.12 -7.24
N ASN A 595 26.87 -21.96 -6.77
CA ASN A 595 26.83 -22.28 -5.34
C ASN A 595 28.14 -22.95 -4.95
N THR A 596 28.94 -22.28 -4.11
CA THR A 596 30.31 -22.68 -3.79
C THR A 596 30.44 -22.87 -2.29
N ALA A 597 30.89 -24.05 -1.87
CA ALA A 597 31.07 -24.40 -0.46
C ALA A 597 32.51 -24.87 -0.20
N PHE A 598 33.09 -24.40 0.90
CA PHE A 598 34.41 -24.84 1.37
C PHE A 598 34.26 -25.63 2.67
N ALA A 599 34.99 -26.74 2.74
CA ALA A 599 35.05 -27.60 3.92
C ALA A 599 36.42 -27.48 4.62
N ASP A 600 36.46 -27.92 5.87
CA ASP A 600 37.66 -27.93 6.70
C ASP A 600 38.30 -26.53 6.80
N VAL A 601 37.45 -25.50 6.83
CA VAL A 601 37.88 -24.10 6.77
C VAL A 601 38.49 -23.67 8.11
N PRO A 602 39.74 -23.16 8.12
CA PRO A 602 40.37 -22.64 9.33
C PRO A 602 39.61 -21.45 9.93
N ASP A 603 39.59 -21.33 11.25
CA ASP A 603 38.89 -20.24 11.95
C ASP A 603 39.42 -18.84 11.56
N ASP A 604 40.70 -18.77 11.19
CA ASP A 604 41.37 -17.52 10.87
C ASP A 604 41.27 -17.11 9.39
N ALA A 605 40.76 -18.00 8.52
CA ALA A 605 40.63 -17.76 7.10
C ALA A 605 39.70 -16.58 6.79
N ALA A 606 40.02 -15.80 5.74
CA ALA A 606 39.21 -14.67 5.31
C ALA A 606 37.76 -15.07 5.03
N ILE A 607 37.54 -16.25 4.41
CA ILE A 607 36.19 -16.75 4.11
C ILE A 607 35.36 -17.12 5.35
N MET A 608 36.02 -17.41 6.47
CA MET A 608 35.36 -17.63 7.76
C MET A 608 34.97 -16.31 8.42
N LYS A 609 35.78 -15.25 8.27
CA LYS A 609 35.58 -13.97 8.97
C LYS A 609 34.72 -12.95 8.21
N GLU A 610 34.86 -12.91 6.88
CA GLU A 610 34.31 -11.84 6.06
C GLU A 610 32.98 -12.23 5.40
N GLU A 611 32.09 -11.24 5.23
CA GLU A 611 30.81 -11.40 4.53
C GLU A 611 31.03 -11.46 3.01
N ILE A 612 30.67 -12.61 2.43
CA ILE A 612 30.97 -12.98 1.03
C ILE A 612 29.73 -13.52 0.30
N PHE A 613 28.78 -14.15 1.01
CA PHE A 613 27.60 -14.84 0.48
C PHE A 613 27.83 -16.27 -0.08
N GLY A 614 28.61 -17.08 0.66
CA GLY A 614 28.75 -18.54 0.48
C GLY A 614 29.20 -19.22 1.80
N PRO A 615 28.95 -20.53 1.98
CA PRO A 615 29.16 -21.22 3.25
C PRO A 615 30.62 -21.66 3.43
N SER A 616 31.16 -21.35 4.61
CA SER A 616 32.41 -21.90 5.13
C SER A 616 32.10 -22.92 6.22
N ILE A 617 32.56 -24.17 6.02
CA ILE A 617 32.19 -25.30 6.87
C ILE A 617 33.38 -25.74 7.74
N ALA A 618 33.15 -25.89 9.04
CA ALA A 618 34.16 -26.30 10.01
C ALA A 618 33.62 -27.30 11.04
N LYS A 619 34.54 -28.04 11.68
CA LYS A 619 34.24 -29.01 12.74
C LYS A 619 34.17 -28.34 14.12
N PHE A 620 33.43 -28.98 15.02
CA PHE A 620 33.54 -28.76 16.47
C PHE A 620 33.27 -30.07 17.22
N SER A 621 33.64 -30.14 18.51
CA SER A 621 33.46 -31.35 19.35
C SER A 621 32.72 -31.08 20.66
N THR A 622 32.60 -29.83 21.12
CA THR A 622 31.94 -29.49 22.38
C THR A 622 31.05 -28.23 22.26
N GLU A 623 30.07 -28.07 23.16
CA GLU A 623 29.23 -26.88 23.24
C GLU A 623 30.09 -25.61 23.45
N ASP A 624 31.04 -25.64 24.39
CA ASP A 624 31.90 -24.50 24.70
C ASP A 624 32.78 -24.07 23.51
N GLU A 625 33.35 -25.04 22.80
CA GLU A 625 34.17 -24.79 21.61
C GLU A 625 33.35 -24.10 20.51
N VAL A 626 32.15 -24.61 20.21
CA VAL A 626 31.35 -24.07 19.11
C VAL A 626 30.78 -22.70 19.44
N ILE A 627 30.42 -22.44 20.71
CA ILE A 627 30.02 -21.10 21.17
C ILE A 627 31.19 -20.12 20.99
N ALA A 628 32.41 -20.48 21.41
CA ALA A 628 33.58 -19.63 21.24
C ALA A 628 33.89 -19.34 19.76
N LYS A 629 33.81 -20.36 18.89
CA LYS A 629 33.98 -20.21 17.44
C LYS A 629 32.89 -19.32 16.83
N ALA A 630 31.63 -19.56 17.17
CA ALA A 630 30.50 -18.77 16.70
C ALA A 630 30.64 -17.29 17.07
N ASN A 631 31.00 -16.98 18.32
CA ASN A 631 31.18 -15.62 18.82
C ASN A 631 32.51 -14.96 18.41
N SER A 632 33.42 -15.67 17.72
CA SER A 632 34.69 -15.07 17.25
C SER A 632 34.52 -14.09 16.07
N SER A 633 33.32 -13.98 15.52
CA SER A 633 32.95 -13.06 14.44
C SER A 633 32.80 -11.62 14.95
N GLU A 634 33.16 -10.63 14.13
CA GLU A 634 32.89 -9.21 14.46
C GLU A 634 31.40 -8.84 14.35
N TYR A 635 30.62 -9.68 13.65
CA TYR A 635 29.17 -9.58 13.45
C TYR A 635 28.40 -10.46 14.43
N GLY A 636 27.14 -10.10 14.74
CA GLY A 636 26.20 -10.89 15.55
C GLY A 636 24.73 -10.66 15.14
N LEU A 637 24.43 -10.76 13.84
CA LEU A 637 23.08 -10.52 13.33
C LEU A 637 22.11 -11.69 13.61
N SER A 638 22.45 -12.89 13.14
CA SER A 638 21.60 -14.07 13.24
C SER A 638 22.44 -15.34 13.40
N ALA A 639 21.92 -16.32 14.12
CA ALA A 639 22.48 -17.65 14.31
C ALA A 639 21.39 -18.73 14.27
N ALA A 640 21.76 -19.96 13.90
CA ALA A 640 20.89 -21.12 13.90
C ALA A 640 21.52 -22.30 14.65
N VAL A 641 20.73 -23.02 15.44
CA VAL A 641 21.17 -24.21 16.19
C VAL A 641 20.25 -25.38 15.86
N PHE A 642 20.82 -26.50 15.44
CA PHE A 642 20.10 -27.73 15.12
C PHE A 642 20.44 -28.80 16.16
N THR A 643 19.44 -29.20 16.95
CA THR A 643 19.53 -30.22 18.00
C THR A 643 18.13 -30.63 18.47
N ASN A 644 17.96 -31.91 18.81
CA ASN A 644 16.72 -32.39 19.46
C ASN A 644 16.79 -32.32 21.00
N ASP A 645 17.93 -31.95 21.59
CA ASP A 645 18.06 -31.70 23.03
C ASP A 645 17.64 -30.25 23.36
N VAL A 646 16.48 -30.11 23.98
CA VAL A 646 15.94 -28.81 24.42
C VAL A 646 16.86 -28.11 25.42
N ASN A 647 17.53 -28.85 26.30
CA ASN A 647 18.44 -28.24 27.28
C ASN A 647 19.67 -27.67 26.59
N ARG A 648 20.19 -28.38 25.59
CA ARG A 648 21.26 -27.86 24.73
C ARG A 648 20.81 -26.64 23.96
N ALA A 649 19.63 -26.69 23.34
CA ALA A 649 19.10 -25.55 22.61
C ALA A 649 19.07 -24.28 23.48
N GLN A 650 18.61 -24.39 24.73
CA GLN A 650 18.61 -23.27 25.69
C GLN A 650 20.03 -22.80 26.07
N ARG A 651 20.94 -23.72 26.44
CA ARG A 651 22.32 -23.35 26.82
C ARG A 651 23.10 -22.70 25.68
N VAL A 652 23.06 -23.31 24.49
CA VAL A 652 23.80 -22.84 23.32
C VAL A 652 23.22 -21.52 22.83
N SER A 653 21.90 -21.39 22.72
CA SER A 653 21.30 -20.11 22.29
C SER A 653 21.60 -18.96 23.26
N ALA A 654 21.58 -19.21 24.57
CA ALA A 654 21.95 -18.21 25.57
C ALA A 654 23.44 -17.83 25.54
N GLY A 655 24.31 -18.72 25.04
CA GLY A 655 25.74 -18.45 24.90
C GLY A 655 26.12 -17.73 23.62
N LEU A 656 25.24 -17.68 22.61
CA LEU A 656 25.52 -17.05 21.32
C LEU A 656 25.30 -15.54 21.39
N GLU A 657 26.30 -14.77 20.94
CA GLU A 657 26.24 -13.32 20.84
C GLU A 657 25.63 -12.93 19.48
N SER A 658 24.33 -13.09 19.34
CA SER A 658 23.59 -12.76 18.12
C SER A 658 22.18 -12.29 18.43
N GLY A 659 21.74 -11.21 17.78
CA GLY A 659 20.45 -10.59 18.08
C GLY A 659 19.23 -11.43 17.67
N GLN A 660 19.43 -12.45 16.84
CA GLN A 660 18.47 -13.51 16.59
C GLN A 660 19.15 -14.88 16.67
N VAL A 661 18.55 -15.81 17.42
CA VAL A 661 18.95 -17.22 17.43
C VAL A 661 17.73 -18.10 17.12
N THR A 662 17.80 -18.91 16.07
CA THR A 662 16.76 -19.86 15.69
C THR A 662 17.12 -21.29 16.09
N ILE A 663 16.14 -22.11 16.48
CA ILE A 663 16.32 -23.52 16.86
C ILE A 663 15.61 -24.41 15.85
N ASN A 664 16.34 -25.35 15.24
CA ASN A 664 15.85 -26.30 14.23
C ASN A 664 15.23 -25.66 12.97
N CYS A 665 15.55 -24.39 12.72
CA CYS A 665 15.23 -23.66 11.51
C CYS A 665 16.29 -22.57 11.28
N TRP A 666 16.29 -21.95 10.10
CA TRP A 666 17.16 -20.81 9.79
C TRP A 666 16.33 -19.65 9.27
N GLY A 667 16.74 -18.42 9.64
CA GLY A 667 16.26 -17.20 8.99
C GLY A 667 14.76 -16.94 9.12
N MET A 668 14.08 -17.54 10.10
CA MET A 668 12.66 -17.29 10.35
C MET A 668 12.47 -15.84 10.81
N LEU A 669 11.64 -15.11 10.06
CA LEU A 669 11.28 -13.73 10.33
C LEU A 669 9.77 -13.68 10.52
N HIS A 670 9.32 -12.90 11.51
CA HIS A 670 7.90 -12.69 11.73
C HIS A 670 7.68 -11.26 12.22
N SER A 671 6.58 -10.62 11.83
CA SER A 671 6.38 -9.18 12.10
C SER A 671 6.32 -8.84 13.59
N ASN A 672 5.94 -9.82 14.42
CA ASN A 672 5.84 -9.68 15.87
C ASN A 672 7.14 -9.97 16.64
N THR A 673 8.21 -10.44 15.98
CA THR A 673 9.50 -10.67 16.61
C THR A 673 10.49 -9.55 16.23
N PRO A 674 11.26 -9.02 17.19
CA PRO A 674 12.29 -8.05 16.87
C PRO A 674 13.39 -8.71 16.02
N PHE A 675 13.91 -7.98 15.05
CA PHE A 675 15.05 -8.38 14.24
C PHE A 675 16.11 -7.28 14.22
N GLY A 676 17.34 -7.68 14.51
CA GLY A 676 18.54 -6.90 14.24
C GLY A 676 19.71 -7.33 15.11
N GLY A 677 20.88 -6.76 14.85
CA GLY A 677 22.13 -7.31 15.34
C GLY A 677 22.48 -6.97 16.78
N GLU A 678 22.97 -7.97 17.51
CA GLU A 678 23.80 -7.79 18.68
C GLU A 678 25.26 -7.82 18.25
N ALA A 679 26.14 -7.09 18.92
CA ALA A 679 27.51 -6.97 18.48
C ALA A 679 28.50 -7.56 19.48
N VAL A 680 29.38 -8.44 19.00
CA VAL A 680 30.60 -8.85 19.70
C VAL A 680 31.63 -7.71 19.70
N ARG A 681 31.80 -6.99 18.57
CA ARG A 681 32.78 -5.87 18.41
C ARG A 681 32.34 -4.70 17.52
N ILE A 682 31.48 -4.92 16.52
CA ILE A 682 30.89 -3.86 15.69
C ILE A 682 29.50 -3.55 16.22
N ALA A 683 29.38 -2.61 17.16
CA ALA A 683 28.11 -2.22 17.76
C ALA A 683 27.08 -1.72 16.72
N THR A 684 26.22 -2.60 16.23
CA THR A 684 24.81 -2.27 16.03
C THR A 684 24.21 -2.16 17.43
N LYS A 685 23.37 -1.16 17.70
CA LYS A 685 22.63 -1.16 18.96
C LYS A 685 21.71 -2.39 18.91
N PRO A 686 21.89 -3.39 19.80
CA PRO A 686 20.92 -4.47 19.89
C PRO A 686 19.55 -3.87 20.18
N LEU A 687 18.53 -4.48 19.59
CA LEU A 687 17.15 -4.26 19.97
C LEU A 687 17.00 -4.72 21.40
N ASP A 688 17.00 -3.79 22.35
CA ASP A 688 16.94 -4.09 23.77
C ASP A 688 15.78 -5.06 24.10
N HIS A 689 16.11 -6.17 24.75
CA HIS A 689 15.21 -7.28 25.05
C HIS A 689 14.34 -6.97 26.27
N ALA A 690 13.16 -6.41 26.03
CA ALA A 690 11.99 -6.61 26.89
C ALA A 690 10.73 -6.11 26.17
N GLU A 691 9.88 -7.04 25.76
CA GLU A 691 8.54 -6.81 25.19
C GLU A 691 8.52 -6.31 23.73
N GLY A 692 8.31 -7.23 22.77
CA GLY A 692 8.16 -6.95 21.33
C GLY A 692 7.04 -5.95 20.96
N THR A 693 6.22 -5.58 21.94
CA THR A 693 5.17 -4.55 21.92
C THR A 693 5.68 -3.13 22.24
N ARG A 694 6.76 -2.97 23.05
CA ARG A 694 7.33 -1.65 23.44
C ARG A 694 8.44 -1.15 22.51
N TYR A 695 9.06 -2.05 21.76
CA TYR A 695 10.22 -1.75 20.92
C TYR A 695 9.92 -0.72 19.80
N LEU A 696 8.77 -0.86 19.15
CA LEU A 696 8.34 -0.01 18.02
C LEU A 696 8.05 1.42 18.45
N ALA A 697 7.41 1.56 19.61
CA ALA A 697 7.29 2.85 20.27
C ALA A 697 8.68 3.45 20.53
N SER A 698 9.69 2.68 20.94
CA SER A 698 11.03 3.23 21.22
C SER A 698 11.79 3.71 19.96
N LEU A 699 11.64 3.00 18.83
CA LEU A 699 12.39 3.27 17.61
C LEU A 699 11.98 4.58 16.92
N PHE A 700 10.67 4.81 16.85
CA PHE A 700 10.05 5.87 16.05
C PHE A 700 9.25 6.89 16.87
N THR A 701 9.31 6.81 18.21
CA THR A 701 8.76 7.84 19.09
C THR A 701 9.77 8.31 20.13
N VAL A 702 9.40 9.35 20.89
CA VAL A 702 10.14 9.82 22.07
C VAL A 702 9.18 9.79 23.27
N PRO A 703 9.56 9.21 24.41
CA PRO A 703 8.77 9.32 25.62
C PRO A 703 8.89 10.75 26.17
N LYS A 704 7.75 11.38 26.45
CA LYS A 704 7.69 12.69 27.12
C LYS A 704 6.99 12.55 28.47
N PRO A 705 7.71 12.68 29.60
CA PRO A 705 7.08 12.70 30.91
C PRO A 705 6.32 14.01 31.12
N ARG A 706 5.16 13.93 31.77
CA ARG A 706 4.35 15.05 32.23
C ARG A 706 3.98 14.81 33.68
N TYR A 707 3.96 15.88 34.46
CA TYR A 707 3.67 15.87 35.89
C TYR A 707 2.39 16.64 36.13
N ILE A 708 1.43 16.02 36.82
CA ILE A 708 0.22 16.70 37.27
C ILE A 708 0.22 16.68 38.79
N THR A 709 0.33 17.88 39.38
CA THR A 709 0.19 18.05 40.83
C THR A 709 -1.29 18.09 41.19
N LYS A 710 -1.63 17.69 42.42
CA LYS A 710 -3.02 17.74 42.92
C LYS A 710 -3.69 19.12 42.72
N PRO A 711 -3.04 20.26 43.01
CA PRO A 711 -3.65 21.58 42.78
C PRO A 711 -3.92 21.90 41.30
N ALA A 712 -3.03 21.47 40.39
CA ALA A 712 -3.21 21.71 38.96
C ALA A 712 -4.39 20.89 38.37
N LEU A 713 -4.61 19.67 38.88
CA LEU A 713 -5.74 18.84 38.49
C LEU A 713 -7.07 19.46 38.94
N ILE A 714 -7.14 19.94 40.18
CA ILE A 714 -8.34 20.57 40.74
C ILE A 714 -8.71 21.80 39.90
N SER A 715 -7.74 22.67 39.61
CA SER A 715 -7.97 23.87 38.79
C SER A 715 -8.43 23.54 37.36
N HIS A 716 -7.91 22.47 36.75
CA HIS A 716 -8.34 22.06 35.41
C HIS A 716 -9.76 21.49 35.39
N ILE A 717 -10.12 20.67 36.39
CA ILE A 717 -11.48 20.15 36.55
C ILE A 717 -12.46 21.29 36.81
N GLU A 718 -12.10 22.25 37.67
CA GLU A 718 -12.91 23.46 37.93
C GLU A 718 -13.13 24.28 36.65
N SER A 719 -12.10 24.41 35.80
CA SER A 719 -12.20 25.10 34.51
C SER A 719 -13.13 24.40 33.52
N ILE A 720 -13.11 23.06 33.45
CA ILE A 720 -14.00 22.29 32.58
C ILE A 720 -15.45 22.40 33.09
N LEU A 721 -15.65 22.28 34.39
CA LEU A 721 -16.97 22.37 35.03
C LEU A 721 -17.55 23.79 34.97
N ALA A 722 -16.72 24.83 34.96
CA ALA A 722 -17.17 26.21 34.77
C ALA A 722 -17.69 26.47 33.34
N GLY A 723 -17.26 25.70 32.35
CA GLY A 723 -17.73 25.81 30.96
C GLY A 723 -18.95 24.95 30.62
N ALA A 724 -19.24 23.91 31.42
CA ALA A 724 -20.22 22.88 31.07
C ALA A 724 -21.51 22.89 31.92
N VAL A 725 -21.59 23.67 33.01
CA VAL A 725 -22.71 23.56 33.97
C VAL A 725 -23.22 24.94 34.40
N SER A 726 -24.54 25.05 34.64
CA SER A 726 -25.14 26.31 35.10
C SER A 726 -24.50 26.80 36.42
N PRO A 727 -24.44 28.13 36.67
CA PRO A 727 -23.78 28.69 37.85
C PRO A 727 -24.31 28.14 39.20
N GLN A 728 -25.54 27.64 39.24
CA GLN A 728 -26.17 27.07 40.43
C GLN A 728 -25.66 25.66 40.75
N LEU A 729 -25.44 24.83 39.73
CA LEU A 729 -24.86 23.48 39.87
C LEU A 729 -23.37 23.55 40.20
N HIS A 730 -22.64 24.53 39.65
CA HIS A 730 -21.24 24.78 39.99
C HIS A 730 -21.07 25.11 41.49
N LYS A 731 -21.96 25.93 42.06
CA LYS A 731 -21.96 26.24 43.51
C LYS A 731 -22.31 25.03 44.37
N LEU A 732 -23.27 24.20 43.94
CA LEU A 732 -23.63 22.97 44.64
C LEU A 732 -22.44 21.98 44.67
N PHE A 733 -21.74 21.84 43.55
CA PHE A 733 -20.58 20.97 43.43
C PHE A 733 -19.39 21.43 44.29
N LEU A 734 -19.09 22.74 44.31
CA LEU A 734 -18.06 23.31 45.19
C LEU A 734 -18.40 23.13 46.68
N SER A 735 -19.68 23.23 47.05
CA SER A 735 -20.11 23.00 48.43
C SER A 735 -19.96 21.53 48.86
N LEU A 736 -20.24 20.58 47.96
CA LEU A 736 -20.07 19.14 48.21
C LEU A 736 -18.59 18.70 48.20
N SER A 737 -17.76 19.32 47.36
CA SER A 737 -16.31 19.04 47.35
C SER A 737 -15.61 19.59 48.61
N ALA A 738 -16.02 20.77 49.09
CA ALA A 738 -15.51 21.34 50.35
C ALA A 738 -15.94 20.51 51.57
N GLN A 739 -17.16 19.96 51.58
CA GLN A 739 -17.64 19.08 52.65
C GLN A 739 -16.93 17.72 52.63
N SER A 740 -16.71 17.12 51.45
CA SER A 740 -16.03 15.82 51.36
C SER A 740 -14.53 15.88 51.70
N GLN A 741 -13.84 16.99 51.44
CA GLN A 741 -12.44 17.18 51.87
C GLN A 741 -12.28 17.27 53.39
N GLN A 742 -13.32 17.68 54.13
CA GLN A 742 -13.29 17.75 55.59
C GLN A 742 -13.68 16.44 56.29
N GLU A 743 -14.52 15.59 55.68
CA GLU A 743 -15.12 14.45 56.39
C GLU A 743 -14.61 13.06 55.98
N MET A 744 -14.00 12.88 54.81
CA MET A 744 -13.54 11.54 54.37
C MET A 744 -12.14 11.60 53.77
N GLY A 745 -11.14 11.14 54.53
CA GLY A 745 -9.72 11.07 54.12
C GLY A 745 -9.40 10.06 53.01
N PHE A 746 -10.29 9.87 52.02
CA PHE A 746 -10.07 9.04 50.82
C PHE A 746 -10.57 9.78 49.55
N PRO A 747 -9.86 9.67 48.41
CA PRO A 747 -10.35 10.23 47.15
C PRO A 747 -11.49 9.38 46.59
N ILE A 748 -12.66 9.99 46.38
CA ILE A 748 -13.75 9.40 45.60
C ILE A 748 -13.30 9.36 44.13
N PHE A 749 -13.17 8.16 43.57
CA PHE A 749 -13.10 7.95 42.12
C PHE A 749 -14.51 8.16 41.55
N LEU A 750 -14.70 9.22 40.77
CA LEU A 750 -15.84 9.36 39.86
C LEU A 750 -15.31 9.21 38.43
N GLU A 751 -15.57 8.05 37.82
CA GLU A 751 -15.31 7.77 36.42
C GLU A 751 -16.22 8.65 35.53
N PRO A 752 -15.71 9.35 34.50
CA PRO A 752 -16.53 10.18 33.61
C PRO A 752 -17.41 9.41 32.60
N TRP A 753 -17.53 8.08 32.70
CA TRP A 753 -18.15 7.23 31.66
C TRP A 753 -19.63 6.89 31.89
N MET A 754 -20.33 7.57 32.80
CA MET A 754 -21.76 7.31 33.12
C MET A 754 -22.67 8.55 32.99
N MET A 755 -22.55 9.35 31.93
CA MET A 755 -23.55 10.38 31.58
C MET A 755 -23.81 10.50 30.06
N CYS A 756 -23.78 9.38 29.34
CA CYS A 756 -24.33 9.28 27.98
C CYS A 756 -25.27 8.07 27.88
N TYR A 757 -26.34 8.04 28.68
CA TYR A 757 -27.58 7.28 28.42
C TYR A 757 -28.68 7.83 29.34
N THR A 758 -29.28 8.94 28.93
CA THR A 758 -30.69 9.34 29.06
C THR A 758 -30.91 10.58 28.23
#